data_AF-A0A258V4D2-F1
#
_entry.id   AF-A0A258V4D2-F1
#
_cell.length_a   1.000
_cell.length_b   1.000
_cell.length_c   1.000
_cell.angle_alpha   90.00
_cell.angle_beta   90.00
_cell.angle_gamma   90.00
#
_symmetry.space_group_name_H-M   'P 1'
#
loop_
_entity.id
_entity.type
_entity.pdbx_description
1 polymer ?
#
loop_
_entity_poly.entity_id
_entity_poly.type
_entity_poly.pdbx_seq_one_letter_code
_entity_poly.pdbx_strand_id
1 'polypeptide(L)'
;MTIIYGIGQEPNAPSITTNPAPTFRDDFSSGSNLNGRAGWTVATVTGQSAQINNITISAGAAGSTGNGGAYAFTTAPVANAVVQRRLGLGVFPSAGIADHVTVAGTFSGLGIASSYNTVGNTPTGLTVLRRFNAGVSTTVSSQGERIEPGDVVRTEDAISGADTLRSVFVNGWQIGPASVVSGLGVTLTGQFGLVGGPTMAGMLDDIQISNNATDEWIGLRMAGRVLPLNDDGSVTVRVRGTYNLTAPGRLLYTLLDRSSGADVAVAGHTRVPLPEFSASGGTFAGEFEVSAAVLASGGPFVVQVIRDRLLAGREAVAFSPRWRPGYIVLQNGQSLGVDASRQSVTTSPTWTAPANSFWINGEPTNVSTLGASWTRRQYPIGSNTAAAAFAVGLGAGSGFAVTTGAGGVSAQPISARGVGSACQNAIKEAIERAGGYVHAIRHTDGQSDLTTPQAQLIAALMAIYDDLDLFNGAPIKVQLNPIASSWYGSSFHDLRWQAIRRLYWQLTRDYPERFVLGANVLDLQHRDTLHLNNNAMGLQAFREGKVFRKALGLATHDRNGPSLASAAKISSSELRVVLDLNGADSLTLSNAAYAGDNNGGLIFSNTDALTALTVASDIRATGHTVDASPSGGQQGINFTFAGTPWTGSAFIRAAWGMNPFNRADNGTITDPVNLDFANRASMIQGVIAGEPNTALQPYFTTADATDYMVAA
;
A
#
# COMPACT_ATOMS: atom_id res chain seq x y z
N MET A 1 -57.55 55.40 17.18
CA MET A 1 -56.19 55.19 16.64
C MET A 1 -55.73 53.82 17.09
N THR A 2 -55.32 53.03 16.10
CA THR A 2 -55.17 51.57 16.10
C THR A 2 -53.85 51.12 16.73
N ILE A 3 -53.93 50.14 17.67
CA ILE A 3 -53.05 48.96 17.97
C ILE A 3 -51.54 49.24 18.20
N ILE A 4 -50.88 48.79 19.29
CA ILE A 4 -50.34 47.42 19.51
C ILE A 4 -50.49 46.93 20.98
N TYR A 5 -51.21 45.80 21.11
CA TYR A 5 -51.18 44.82 22.22
C TYR A 5 -49.97 43.89 22.06
N GLY A 6 -49.45 43.33 23.16
CA GLY A 6 -48.80 42.02 23.10
C GLY A 6 -47.67 41.76 24.08
N ILE A 7 -47.95 41.76 25.40
CA ILE A 7 -47.21 40.86 26.30
C ILE A 7 -47.80 39.48 26.08
N GLY A 8 -47.26 38.76 25.10
CA GLY A 8 -47.50 37.34 24.88
C GLY A 8 -46.33 36.58 25.48
N GLN A 9 -46.60 35.82 26.54
CA GLN A 9 -45.77 34.69 26.89
C GLN A 9 -45.66 33.79 25.66
N GLU A 10 -44.44 33.53 25.19
CA GLU A 10 -44.12 32.34 24.40
C GLU A 10 -43.80 31.21 25.39
N PRO A 11 -44.67 30.19 25.52
CA PRO A 11 -44.37 28.98 26.25
C PRO A 11 -43.62 28.07 25.28
N ASN A 12 -42.28 28.12 25.31
CA ASN A 12 -41.34 27.05 24.92
C ASN A 12 -39.90 27.58 24.92
N ALA A 13 -39.48 28.30 25.97
CA ALA A 13 -38.07 28.28 26.30
C ALA A 13 -37.74 26.81 26.61
N PRO A 14 -36.86 26.13 25.85
CA PRO A 14 -36.46 24.79 26.25
C PRO A 14 -35.78 24.95 27.60
N SER A 15 -36.47 24.50 28.65
CA SER A 15 -35.82 24.24 29.92
C SER A 15 -34.71 23.24 29.60
N ILE A 16 -33.46 23.68 29.70
CA ILE A 16 -32.32 22.77 29.71
C ILE A 16 -32.40 22.04 31.05
N THR A 17 -33.27 21.03 31.14
CA THR A 17 -33.09 19.95 32.09
C THR A 17 -31.73 19.33 31.75
N THR A 18 -30.73 19.67 32.55
CA THR A 18 -29.42 19.02 32.57
C THR A 18 -29.62 17.56 33.00
N ASN A 19 -30.01 16.72 32.06
CA ASN A 19 -30.01 15.28 32.26
C ASN A 19 -28.59 14.77 31.97
N PRO A 20 -27.95 14.02 32.88
CA PRO A 20 -26.65 13.44 32.61
C PRO A 20 -26.87 12.26 31.66
N ALA A 21 -26.32 12.33 30.45
CA ALA A 21 -26.04 11.11 29.69
C ALA A 21 -24.82 11.39 28.82
N PRO A 22 -23.61 11.14 29.34
CA PRO A 22 -22.39 11.63 28.70
C PRO A 22 -21.99 10.79 27.46
N THR A 23 -22.78 9.76 27.11
CA THR A 23 -22.73 9.08 25.81
C THR A 23 -24.01 9.25 24.96
N PHE A 24 -23.84 9.79 23.75
CA PHE A 24 -24.83 9.85 22.70
C PHE A 24 -24.42 8.98 21.50
N ARG A 25 -25.39 8.29 20.88
CA ARG A 25 -25.18 7.55 19.64
C ARG A 25 -26.44 7.58 18.78
N ASP A 26 -26.26 7.71 17.47
CA ASP A 26 -27.32 7.61 16.47
C ASP A 26 -26.80 6.90 15.21
N ASP A 27 -27.49 5.84 14.80
CA ASP A 27 -27.20 5.04 13.59
C ASP A 27 -28.15 5.36 12.43
N PHE A 28 -29.02 6.37 12.62
CA PHE A 28 -29.99 6.86 11.63
C PHE A 28 -30.91 5.78 11.04
N SER A 29 -31.06 4.64 11.72
CA SER A 29 -31.82 3.48 11.25
C SER A 29 -33.34 3.72 11.09
N SER A 30 -33.87 4.79 11.69
CA SER A 30 -35.28 5.17 11.61
C SER A 30 -35.49 6.49 10.87
N GLY A 31 -36.38 6.48 9.86
CA GLY A 31 -36.60 7.54 8.87
C GLY A 31 -37.39 8.76 9.35
N SER A 32 -37.04 9.35 10.51
CA SER A 32 -37.61 10.63 10.96
C SER A 32 -36.70 11.81 10.59
N ASN A 33 -37.22 13.04 10.61
CA ASN A 33 -36.37 14.24 10.67
C ASN A 33 -35.51 14.20 11.96
N LEU A 34 -34.33 14.84 11.98
CA LEU A 34 -33.58 15.05 13.23
C LEU A 34 -34.36 15.94 14.21
N ASN A 35 -35.15 16.88 13.69
CA ASN A 35 -36.03 17.69 14.52
C ASN A 35 -37.09 16.80 15.21
N GLY A 36 -37.10 16.81 16.55
CA GLY A 36 -37.99 15.97 17.37
C GLY A 36 -37.49 14.55 17.61
N ARG A 37 -36.32 14.16 17.05
CA ARG A 37 -35.68 12.89 17.35
C ARG A 37 -35.05 12.94 18.75
N ALA A 38 -35.23 11.87 19.53
CA ALA A 38 -34.71 11.81 20.90
C ALA A 38 -33.20 12.04 20.94
N GLY A 39 -32.75 12.94 21.81
CA GLY A 39 -31.34 13.30 21.95
C GLY A 39 -30.86 14.39 21.00
N TRP A 40 -31.66 14.85 20.03
CA TRP A 40 -31.33 15.99 19.17
C TRP A 40 -32.14 17.24 19.55
N THR A 41 -31.46 18.38 19.60
CA THR A 41 -32.06 19.71 19.72
C THR A 41 -31.59 20.57 18.55
N VAL A 42 -32.53 21.05 17.73
CA VAL A 42 -32.22 21.95 16.61
C VAL A 42 -32.24 23.39 17.11
N ALA A 43 -31.13 24.10 16.97
CA ALA A 43 -31.07 25.53 17.32
C ALA A 43 -31.00 26.40 16.06
N THR A 44 -31.78 27.46 16.03
CA THR A 44 -31.82 28.42 14.91
C THR A 44 -30.89 29.59 15.15
N VAL A 45 -30.12 29.97 14.12
CA VAL A 45 -29.45 31.27 14.10
C VAL A 45 -30.50 32.36 13.80
N THR A 46 -30.52 33.43 14.59
CA THR A 46 -31.35 34.62 14.32
C THR A 46 -31.06 35.13 12.90
N GLY A 47 -32.08 35.15 12.04
CA GLY A 47 -31.94 35.49 10.61
C GLY A 47 -31.83 34.28 9.65
N GLN A 48 -31.83 33.04 10.15
CA GLN A 48 -31.82 31.79 9.35
C GLN A 48 -32.99 30.84 9.70
N SER A 49 -34.07 31.36 10.30
CA SER A 49 -35.21 30.59 10.82
C SER A 49 -35.95 29.71 9.80
N ALA A 50 -35.81 29.97 8.49
CA ALA A 50 -36.42 29.17 7.43
C ALA A 50 -35.73 27.79 7.18
N GLN A 51 -34.66 27.46 7.91
CA GLN A 51 -33.75 26.35 7.57
C GLN A 51 -33.87 25.09 8.47
N ILE A 52 -34.78 25.09 9.45
CA ILE A 52 -34.93 24.02 10.48
C ILE A 52 -35.15 22.62 9.89
N ASN A 53 -35.72 22.51 8.69
CA ASN A 53 -36.07 21.22 8.06
C ASN A 53 -35.01 20.69 7.07
N ASN A 54 -33.84 21.33 6.99
CA ASN A 54 -32.88 20.98 5.95
C ASN A 54 -32.07 19.73 6.24
N ILE A 55 -31.94 19.25 7.49
CA ILE A 55 -31.22 17.99 7.78
C ILE A 55 -32.23 16.83 7.79
N THR A 56 -32.05 15.87 6.88
CA THR A 56 -32.98 14.75 6.66
C THR A 56 -32.28 13.41 6.84
N ILE A 57 -33.03 12.39 7.23
CA ILE A 57 -32.57 11.00 7.24
C ILE A 57 -33.21 10.29 6.04
N SER A 58 -32.40 9.64 5.23
CA SER A 58 -32.86 8.82 4.12
C SER A 58 -31.98 7.56 3.99
N ALA A 59 -32.62 6.41 3.78
CA ALA A 59 -31.95 5.12 3.62
C ALA A 59 -30.92 4.77 4.72
N GLY A 60 -31.21 5.13 5.98
CA GLY A 60 -30.32 4.87 7.10
C GLY A 60 -29.13 5.82 7.22
N ALA A 61 -29.16 6.97 6.54
CA ALA A 61 -28.07 7.94 6.57
C ALA A 61 -28.59 9.38 6.71
N ALA A 62 -27.85 10.21 7.46
CA ALA A 62 -28.15 11.63 7.62
C ALA A 62 -27.60 12.46 6.44
N GLY A 63 -28.33 13.50 6.05
CA GLY A 63 -28.01 14.39 4.94
C GLY A 63 -28.72 15.75 5.01
N SER A 64 -28.53 16.62 3.99
CA SER A 64 -29.17 17.94 3.87
C SER A 64 -29.93 18.09 2.53
N THR A 65 -31.01 18.87 2.46
CA THR A 65 -31.81 19.06 1.23
C THR A 65 -31.92 20.51 0.73
N GLY A 66 -31.22 21.49 1.33
CA GLY A 66 -31.41 22.90 0.99
C GLY A 66 -30.14 23.78 1.01
N ASN A 67 -30.22 24.95 0.36
CA ASN A 67 -29.19 25.99 0.40
C ASN A 67 -29.32 26.80 1.70
N GLY A 68 -28.49 26.51 2.70
CA GLY A 68 -28.46 27.25 3.97
C GLY A 68 -28.23 26.33 5.16
N GLY A 69 -27.35 26.73 6.09
CA GLY A 69 -26.87 25.87 7.16
C GLY A 69 -27.84 25.74 8.33
N ALA A 70 -28.27 24.52 8.62
CA ALA A 70 -28.99 24.18 9.85
C ALA A 70 -28.04 23.50 10.85
N TYR A 71 -28.27 23.71 12.15
CA TYR A 71 -27.45 23.16 13.23
C TYR A 71 -28.30 22.24 14.12
N ALA A 72 -27.92 20.97 14.23
CA ALA A 72 -28.52 20.02 15.16
C ALA A 72 -27.49 19.64 16.23
N PHE A 73 -27.83 19.84 17.50
CA PHE A 73 -26.95 19.57 18.64
C PHE A 73 -27.47 18.40 19.46
N THR A 74 -26.59 17.69 20.14
CA THR A 74 -26.98 16.49 20.89
C THR A 74 -26.35 16.34 22.28
N THR A 75 -25.28 17.09 22.59
CA THR A 75 -24.61 16.93 23.89
C THR A 75 -24.83 18.09 24.85
N ALA A 76 -24.74 17.79 26.14
CA ALA A 76 -24.39 18.78 27.16
C ALA A 76 -22.96 19.31 26.92
N PRO A 77 -22.58 20.46 27.53
CA PRO A 77 -21.20 20.92 27.59
C PRO A 77 -20.22 19.84 28.09
N VAL A 78 -19.28 19.43 27.24
CA VAL A 78 -18.21 18.48 27.54
C VAL A 78 -16.89 19.05 27.03
N ALA A 79 -15.90 19.21 27.91
CA ALA A 79 -14.61 19.78 27.53
C ALA A 79 -13.62 18.75 26.95
N ASN A 80 -13.80 17.46 27.25
CA ASN A 80 -12.93 16.35 26.83
C ASN A 80 -13.73 15.32 26.00
N ALA A 81 -14.23 15.71 24.84
CA ALA A 81 -15.08 14.81 24.05
C ALA A 81 -14.27 13.98 23.03
N VAL A 82 -14.77 12.77 22.78
CA VAL A 82 -14.47 11.95 21.62
C VAL A 82 -15.70 11.94 20.74
N VAL A 83 -15.56 12.41 19.50
CA VAL A 83 -16.62 12.35 18.48
C VAL A 83 -16.17 11.38 17.39
N GLN A 84 -16.88 10.28 17.22
CA GLN A 84 -16.65 9.29 16.18
C GLN A 84 -17.80 9.32 15.18
N ARG A 85 -17.50 9.27 13.89
CA ARG A 85 -18.49 9.36 12.82
C ARG A 85 -18.11 8.43 11.66
N ARG A 86 -19.08 7.69 11.14
CA ARG A 86 -18.90 6.82 9.96
C ARG A 86 -19.49 7.49 8.73
N LEU A 87 -18.65 7.69 7.72
CA LEU A 87 -19.00 8.44 6.53
C LEU A 87 -19.87 7.60 5.58
N GLY A 88 -20.96 8.19 5.11
CA GLY A 88 -21.95 7.56 4.23
C GLY A 88 -21.55 7.53 2.75
N LEU A 89 -22.47 7.06 1.92
CA LEU A 89 -22.28 6.81 0.47
C LEU A 89 -22.60 8.00 -0.45
N GLY A 90 -23.10 9.10 0.10
CA GLY A 90 -23.56 10.26 -0.65
C GLY A 90 -22.51 10.94 -1.53
N VAL A 91 -22.95 11.58 -2.62
CA VAL A 91 -22.13 12.49 -3.43
C VAL A 91 -21.90 13.77 -2.63
N PHE A 92 -20.72 13.95 -2.04
CA PHE A 92 -20.37 15.17 -1.31
C PHE A 92 -20.11 16.33 -2.29
N PRO A 93 -20.98 17.34 -2.44
CA PRO A 93 -20.52 18.61 -2.98
C PRO A 93 -19.50 19.23 -2.01
N SER A 94 -18.79 20.27 -2.45
CA SER A 94 -17.70 20.96 -1.75
C SER A 94 -18.00 21.51 -0.32
N ALA A 95 -19.17 21.22 0.25
CA ALA A 95 -19.55 21.45 1.64
C ALA A 95 -19.85 20.10 2.34
N GLY A 96 -19.06 19.77 3.37
CA GLY A 96 -19.14 18.52 4.15
C GLY A 96 -20.08 18.62 5.37
N ILE A 97 -20.46 17.47 5.94
CA ILE A 97 -21.03 17.44 7.30
C ILE A 97 -19.91 17.87 8.25
N ALA A 98 -20.20 18.87 9.08
CA ALA A 98 -19.25 19.37 10.06
C ALA A 98 -19.67 19.00 11.48
N ASP A 99 -18.72 18.48 12.26
CA ASP A 99 -18.86 18.39 13.71
C ASP A 99 -18.62 19.79 14.23
N HIS A 100 -19.58 20.37 14.94
CA HIS A 100 -19.48 21.74 15.43
C HIS A 100 -19.34 21.78 16.95
N VAL A 101 -18.50 22.70 17.42
CA VAL A 101 -18.44 23.11 18.82
C VAL A 101 -18.96 24.54 18.96
N THR A 102 -19.93 24.73 19.86
CA THR A 102 -20.51 26.04 20.12
C THR A 102 -19.58 26.93 20.95
N VAL A 103 -19.66 28.24 20.70
CA VAL A 103 -18.90 29.31 21.39
C VAL A 103 -19.89 30.17 22.16
N ALA A 104 -19.53 30.61 23.37
CA ALA A 104 -20.43 31.39 24.21
C ALA A 104 -20.80 32.73 23.54
N GLY A 105 -22.10 33.04 23.45
CA GLY A 105 -22.60 34.40 23.16
C GLY A 105 -23.14 34.68 21.75
N THR A 106 -22.85 33.86 20.74
CA THR A 106 -23.49 33.88 19.40
C THR A 106 -22.91 32.71 18.61
N PHE A 107 -23.73 31.88 17.96
CA PHE A 107 -23.30 30.67 17.22
C PHE A 107 -22.35 30.99 16.04
N SER A 108 -21.08 31.22 16.34
CA SER A 108 -19.98 31.53 15.43
C SER A 108 -18.87 30.51 15.65
N GLY A 109 -19.16 29.25 15.33
CA GLY A 109 -18.39 28.15 15.89
C GLY A 109 -17.25 27.63 15.03
N LEU A 110 -16.51 26.71 15.66
CA LEU A 110 -15.49 25.90 15.03
C LEU A 110 -16.13 24.59 14.59
N GLY A 111 -15.83 24.11 13.40
CA GLY A 111 -16.14 22.73 13.07
C GLY A 111 -15.16 22.03 12.16
N ILE A 112 -15.30 20.73 12.11
CA ILE A 112 -14.42 19.82 11.37
C ILE A 112 -15.20 19.31 10.19
N ALA A 113 -14.92 19.87 9.02
CA ALA A 113 -15.54 19.45 7.77
C ALA A 113 -14.60 18.49 7.04
N SER A 114 -15.12 17.36 6.60
CA SER A 114 -14.45 16.53 5.60
C SER A 114 -14.97 16.92 4.22
N SER A 115 -14.11 17.44 3.36
CA SER A 115 -14.43 17.81 1.97
C SER A 115 -13.86 16.77 1.01
N TYR A 116 -14.62 16.38 -0.01
CA TYR A 116 -14.19 15.39 -1.00
C TYR A 116 -14.10 16.03 -2.38
N ASN A 117 -13.03 15.72 -3.10
CA ASN A 117 -12.85 16.02 -4.50
C ASN A 117 -12.66 14.70 -5.24
N THR A 118 -13.35 14.50 -6.35
CA THR A 118 -13.09 13.37 -7.25
C THR A 118 -12.05 13.79 -8.27
N VAL A 119 -10.88 13.15 -8.28
CA VAL A 119 -9.85 13.35 -9.31
C VAL A 119 -9.76 12.05 -10.11
N GLY A 120 -10.07 12.10 -11.42
CA GLY A 120 -9.99 10.92 -12.30
C GLY A 120 -10.79 9.71 -11.78
N ASN A 121 -12.07 9.90 -11.44
CA ASN A 121 -12.97 8.90 -10.83
C ASN A 121 -12.55 8.36 -9.45
N THR A 122 -11.48 8.90 -8.86
CA THR A 122 -11.00 8.50 -7.55
C THR A 122 -11.44 9.52 -6.49
N PRO A 123 -12.34 9.18 -5.56
CA PRO A 123 -12.76 10.11 -4.50
C PRO A 123 -11.60 10.35 -3.55
N THR A 124 -11.20 11.61 -3.36
CA THR A 124 -10.13 12.05 -2.47
C THR A 124 -10.66 13.07 -1.47
N GLY A 125 -10.59 12.75 -0.18
CA GLY A 125 -11.02 13.64 0.91
C GLY A 125 -9.90 14.51 1.48
N LEU A 126 -10.28 15.61 2.12
CA LEU A 126 -9.46 16.44 3.01
C LEU A 126 -10.30 16.72 4.26
N THR A 127 -9.75 16.48 5.46
CA THR A 127 -10.35 16.99 6.69
C THR A 127 -9.80 18.37 7.00
N VAL A 128 -10.71 19.29 7.30
CA VAL A 128 -10.41 20.71 7.52
C VAL A 128 -11.05 21.15 8.83
N LEU A 129 -10.24 21.74 9.70
CA LEU A 129 -10.76 22.52 10.83
C LEU A 129 -11.07 23.92 10.30
N ARG A 130 -12.35 24.29 10.33
CA ARG A 130 -12.87 25.57 9.81
C ARG A 130 -13.58 26.33 10.91
N ARG A 131 -13.39 27.65 10.94
CA ARG A 131 -14.28 28.57 11.66
C ARG A 131 -15.44 28.98 10.76
N PHE A 132 -16.67 28.81 11.23
CA PHE A 132 -17.88 29.28 10.57
C PHE A 132 -18.21 30.69 11.04
N ASN A 133 -17.66 31.70 10.36
CA ASN A 133 -18.11 33.08 10.48
C ASN A 133 -18.74 33.52 9.16
N ALA A 134 -19.77 34.36 9.24
CA ALA A 134 -20.44 35.00 8.10
C ALA A 134 -19.46 35.85 7.26
N GLY A 135 -18.68 35.20 6.40
CA GLY A 135 -17.76 35.82 5.44
C GLY A 135 -16.26 35.63 5.68
N VAL A 136 -15.80 34.96 6.75
CA VAL A 136 -14.35 34.76 7.02
C VAL A 136 -14.07 33.33 7.47
N SER A 137 -13.27 32.59 6.71
CA SER A 137 -12.82 31.22 7.04
C SER A 137 -11.32 31.21 7.37
N THR A 138 -10.97 31.15 8.66
CA THR A 138 -9.63 30.73 9.07
C THR A 138 -9.58 29.21 9.00
N THR A 139 -8.63 28.68 8.23
CA THR A 139 -8.55 27.26 7.88
C THR A 139 -7.26 26.68 8.44
N VAL A 140 -7.36 25.73 9.37
CA VAL A 140 -6.24 24.87 9.72
C VAL A 140 -6.50 23.52 9.05
N SER A 141 -5.82 23.26 7.94
CA SER A 141 -5.87 21.96 7.28
C SER A 141 -4.93 20.99 8.01
N SER A 142 -5.48 19.89 8.54
CA SER A 142 -4.67 18.69 8.69
C SER A 142 -4.25 18.28 7.27
N GLN A 143 -2.95 18.05 7.04
CA GLN A 143 -2.42 17.71 5.71
C GLN A 143 -3.23 16.58 5.05
N GLY A 144 -3.26 16.51 3.71
CA GLY A 144 -4.10 15.60 2.93
C GLY A 144 -3.96 14.12 3.32
N GLU A 145 -5.02 13.55 3.87
CA GLU A 145 -5.25 12.11 3.97
C GLU A 145 -6.50 11.79 3.18
N ARG A 146 -6.41 10.77 2.33
CA ARG A 146 -7.55 10.36 1.52
C ARG A 146 -8.61 9.73 2.40
N ILE A 147 -9.81 10.30 2.32
CA ILE A 147 -11.02 9.77 2.94
C ILE A 147 -11.92 9.19 1.85
N GLU A 148 -12.48 8.01 2.10
CA GLU A 148 -13.45 7.32 1.26
C GLU A 148 -14.78 7.11 2.02
N PRO A 149 -15.89 6.93 1.30
CA PRO A 149 -17.13 6.44 1.89
C PRO A 149 -16.94 5.18 2.73
N GLY A 150 -17.53 5.15 3.92
CA GLY A 150 -17.41 4.09 4.91
C GLY A 150 -16.26 4.26 5.90
N ASP A 151 -15.38 5.24 5.72
CA ASP A 151 -14.35 5.56 6.71
C ASP A 151 -14.93 6.06 8.01
N VAL A 152 -14.18 5.82 9.08
CA VAL A 152 -14.46 6.35 10.40
C VAL A 152 -13.55 7.53 10.67
N VAL A 153 -14.14 8.71 10.89
CA VAL A 153 -13.40 9.88 11.36
C VAL A 153 -13.65 10.00 12.85
N ARG A 154 -12.59 10.20 13.62
CA ARG A 154 -12.67 10.45 15.07
C ARG A 154 -11.96 11.75 15.40
N THR A 155 -12.51 12.51 16.31
CA THR A 155 -11.91 13.75 16.80
C THR A 155 -11.86 13.68 18.31
N GLU A 156 -10.73 14.09 18.87
CA GLU A 156 -10.47 14.03 20.31
C GLU A 156 -10.00 15.40 20.78
N ASP A 157 -10.72 15.93 21.77
CA ASP A 157 -10.36 17.16 22.45
C ASP A 157 -9.68 16.84 23.77
N ALA A 158 -8.55 17.50 24.02
CA ALA A 158 -7.79 17.40 25.26
C ALA A 158 -7.38 18.78 25.76
N ILE A 159 -7.51 19.01 27.07
CA ILE A 159 -6.99 20.20 27.74
C ILE A 159 -5.50 20.01 28.03
N SER A 160 -4.66 20.93 27.56
CA SER A 160 -3.22 20.94 27.80
C SER A 160 -2.79 22.32 28.27
N GLY A 161 -2.63 22.48 29.59
CA GLY A 161 -2.36 23.79 30.20
C GLY A 161 -3.54 24.75 29.99
N ALA A 162 -3.28 25.91 29.41
CA ALA A 162 -4.32 26.90 29.06
C ALA A 162 -4.98 26.65 27.70
N ASP A 163 -4.45 25.69 26.91
CA ASP A 163 -4.90 25.43 25.55
C ASP A 163 -5.84 24.22 25.47
N THR A 164 -6.77 24.28 24.51
CA THR A 164 -7.53 23.10 24.06
C THR A 164 -6.91 22.60 22.78
N LEU A 165 -6.41 21.36 22.80
CA LEU A 165 -5.84 20.69 21.64
C LEU A 165 -6.87 19.77 21.02
N ARG A 166 -6.91 19.76 19.69
CA ARG A 166 -7.79 18.89 18.91
C ARG A 166 -6.97 18.00 17.98
N SER A 167 -7.15 16.70 18.16
CA SER A 167 -6.57 15.67 17.30
C SER A 167 -7.64 15.11 16.36
N VAL A 168 -7.27 14.85 15.12
CA VAL A 168 -8.13 14.23 14.12
C VAL A 168 -7.55 12.88 13.76
N PHE A 169 -8.41 11.87 13.67
CA PHE A 169 -8.07 10.50 13.30
C PHE A 169 -8.96 10.04 12.14
N VAL A 170 -8.39 9.30 11.19
CA VAL A 170 -9.15 8.51 10.21
C VAL A 170 -8.80 7.05 10.42
N ASN A 171 -9.84 6.22 10.54
CA ASN A 171 -9.75 4.79 10.79
C ASN A 171 -8.81 4.47 11.97
N GLY A 172 -8.89 5.31 13.01
CA GLY A 172 -8.10 5.23 14.25
C GLY A 172 -6.65 5.69 14.16
N TRP A 173 -6.20 6.25 13.04
CA TRP A 173 -4.87 6.82 12.89
C TRP A 173 -4.90 8.34 12.87
N GLN A 174 -4.05 8.95 13.69
CA GLN A 174 -3.97 10.40 13.75
C GLN A 174 -3.47 10.96 12.43
N ILE A 175 -4.13 12.03 11.98
CA ILE A 175 -3.84 12.73 10.73
C ILE A 175 -3.28 14.11 11.06
N GLY A 176 -1.95 14.20 10.98
CA GLY A 176 -1.27 15.45 11.30
C GLY A 176 -1.16 15.71 12.80
N PRO A 177 -0.41 16.76 13.18
CA PRO A 177 -0.25 17.15 14.57
C PRO A 177 -1.56 17.68 15.15
N ALA A 178 -1.71 17.61 16.47
CA ALA A 178 -2.83 18.22 17.18
C ALA A 178 -2.87 19.73 16.93
N SER A 179 -4.07 20.27 16.69
CA SER A 179 -4.28 21.69 16.44
C SER A 179 -4.67 22.42 17.72
N VAL A 180 -4.08 23.59 17.96
CA VAL A 180 -4.45 24.46 19.09
C VAL A 180 -5.74 25.20 18.74
N VAL A 181 -6.83 24.87 19.41
CA VAL A 181 -8.15 25.44 19.15
C VAL A 181 -8.35 26.78 19.86
N SER A 182 -7.83 26.91 21.08
CA SER A 182 -7.81 28.16 21.86
C SER A 182 -7.18 29.34 21.08
N GLY A 183 -6.16 29.05 20.26
CA GLY A 183 -5.47 30.02 19.40
C GLY A 183 -6.30 30.55 18.23
N LEU A 184 -7.50 30.00 17.97
CA LEU A 184 -8.42 30.50 16.93
C LEU A 184 -9.28 31.69 17.39
N GLY A 185 -9.06 32.17 18.62
CA GLY A 185 -9.69 33.38 19.17
C GLY A 185 -11.15 33.19 19.59
N VAL A 186 -11.52 32.00 20.08
CA VAL A 186 -12.90 31.64 20.43
C VAL A 186 -12.98 30.90 21.78
N THR A 187 -14.03 31.16 22.57
CA THR A 187 -14.28 30.49 23.87
C THR A 187 -15.23 29.31 23.71
N LEU A 188 -14.77 28.08 23.96
CA LEU A 188 -15.56 26.86 23.71
C LEU A 188 -16.62 26.59 24.79
N THR A 189 -17.84 26.22 24.38
CA THR A 189 -18.90 25.75 25.31
C THR A 189 -18.92 24.23 25.48
N GLY A 190 -18.19 23.47 24.64
CA GLY A 190 -18.14 22.00 24.71
C GLY A 190 -19.43 21.29 24.26
N GLN A 191 -20.33 21.97 23.56
CA GLN A 191 -21.52 21.32 22.96
C GLN A 191 -21.19 20.83 21.55
N PHE A 192 -21.53 19.58 21.24
CA PHE A 192 -21.25 18.94 19.96
C PHE A 192 -22.53 18.65 19.16
N GLY A 193 -22.41 18.70 17.83
CA GLY A 193 -23.52 18.52 16.91
C GLY A 193 -23.13 18.46 15.44
N LEU A 194 -24.12 18.33 14.57
CA LEU A 194 -24.02 18.29 13.13
C LEU A 194 -24.47 19.62 12.51
N VAL A 195 -23.77 20.03 11.45
CA VAL A 195 -24.14 21.19 10.63
C VAL A 195 -24.34 20.75 9.18
N GLY A 196 -25.49 21.13 8.61
CA GLY A 196 -25.79 20.89 7.19
C GLY A 196 -25.21 21.96 6.27
N GLY A 197 -24.67 21.56 5.12
CA GLY A 197 -24.30 22.44 4.00
C GLY A 197 -25.35 22.41 2.86
N PRO A 198 -25.10 23.13 1.74
CA PRO A 198 -25.93 23.01 0.53
C PRO A 198 -26.07 21.55 0.08
N THR A 199 -27.32 21.12 -0.15
CA THR A 199 -27.81 19.79 -0.62
C THR A 199 -26.82 18.62 -0.52
N MET A 200 -27.02 17.75 0.47
CA MET A 200 -26.11 16.68 0.88
C MET A 200 -26.84 15.36 1.20
N ALA A 201 -27.26 14.54 0.23
CA ALA A 201 -27.94 13.28 0.55
C ALA A 201 -26.98 12.17 1.08
N GLY A 202 -27.31 11.52 2.20
CA GLY A 202 -26.70 10.24 2.63
C GLY A 202 -25.22 10.25 3.05
N MET A 203 -24.83 11.21 3.88
CA MET A 203 -23.41 11.54 4.16
C MET A 203 -22.85 10.93 5.44
N LEU A 204 -23.71 10.51 6.38
CA LEU A 204 -23.30 9.94 7.65
C LEU A 204 -24.16 8.73 8.00
N ASP A 205 -23.52 7.59 8.21
CA ASP A 205 -24.15 6.32 8.55
C ASP A 205 -24.25 6.14 10.09
N ASP A 206 -23.34 6.72 10.88
CA ASP A 206 -23.36 6.62 12.35
C ASP A 206 -22.59 7.80 12.98
N ILE A 207 -23.07 8.26 14.13
CA ILE A 207 -22.34 9.19 15.02
C ILE A 207 -22.39 8.70 16.46
N GLN A 208 -21.25 8.76 17.13
CA GLN A 208 -21.13 8.55 18.57
C GLN A 208 -20.35 9.71 19.21
N ILE A 209 -20.84 10.21 20.33
CA ILE A 209 -20.19 11.25 21.12
C ILE A 209 -20.10 10.77 22.56
N SER A 210 -18.89 10.81 23.11
CA SER A 210 -18.59 10.32 24.47
C SER A 210 -17.66 11.30 25.18
N ASN A 211 -17.83 11.49 26.49
CA ASN A 211 -16.84 12.21 27.30
C ASN A 211 -15.69 11.27 27.68
N ASN A 212 -14.48 11.56 27.20
CA ASN A 212 -13.29 10.74 27.42
C ASN A 212 -12.96 10.52 28.91
N ALA A 213 -13.39 11.42 29.79
CA ALA A 213 -13.13 11.32 31.22
C ALA A 213 -14.16 10.48 31.99
N THR A 214 -15.39 10.34 31.48
CA THR A 214 -16.52 9.77 32.26
C THR A 214 -17.29 8.66 31.57
N ASP A 215 -17.17 8.53 30.26
CA ASP A 215 -17.86 7.49 29.48
C ASP A 215 -16.89 6.45 28.97
N GLU A 216 -17.30 5.19 29.01
CA GLU A 216 -16.55 4.14 28.34
C GLU A 216 -16.74 4.27 26.83
N TRP A 217 -15.65 4.21 26.06
CA TRP A 217 -15.68 4.16 24.60
C TRP A 217 -14.67 3.15 24.07
N ILE A 218 -14.84 2.80 22.80
CA ILE A 218 -13.89 2.01 22.02
C ILE A 218 -13.69 2.66 20.67
N GLY A 219 -12.47 2.56 20.13
CA GLY A 219 -12.15 3.01 18.78
C GLY A 219 -11.23 1.99 18.12
N LEU A 220 -11.48 1.67 16.86
CA LEU A 220 -10.65 0.77 16.08
C LEU A 220 -9.48 1.51 15.45
N ARG A 221 -8.30 0.90 15.51
CA ARG A 221 -7.07 1.37 14.87
C ARG A 221 -6.82 0.49 13.63
N MET A 222 -7.45 0.84 12.52
CA MET A 222 -7.51 0.03 11.30
C MET A 222 -7.39 0.90 10.04
N ALA A 223 -6.22 1.49 9.78
CA ALA A 223 -6.01 2.26 8.54
C ALA A 223 -6.16 1.40 7.28
N GLY A 224 -5.93 0.09 7.37
CA GLY A 224 -5.98 -0.83 6.24
C GLY A 224 -7.33 -0.81 5.53
N ARG A 225 -7.30 -0.96 4.21
CA ARG A 225 -8.49 -1.10 3.33
C ARG A 225 -8.53 -2.43 2.59
N VAL A 226 -7.43 -3.18 2.70
CA VAL A 226 -7.25 -4.48 2.08
C VAL A 226 -7.04 -5.46 3.21
N LEU A 227 -7.77 -6.56 3.14
CA LEU A 227 -7.57 -7.69 4.03
C LEU A 227 -6.73 -8.74 3.30
N PRO A 228 -5.63 -9.20 3.89
CA PRO A 228 -4.76 -10.21 3.29
C PRO A 228 -5.50 -11.55 3.12
N LEU A 229 -5.51 -12.07 1.89
CA LEU A 229 -6.02 -13.39 1.54
C LEU A 229 -5.02 -14.48 1.91
N ASN A 230 -5.43 -15.41 2.76
CA ASN A 230 -4.71 -16.64 3.04
C ASN A 230 -4.69 -17.56 1.80
N ASP A 231 -3.81 -18.56 1.79
CA ASP A 231 -3.61 -19.48 0.66
C ASP A 231 -4.88 -20.30 0.32
N ASP A 232 -5.75 -20.52 1.30
CA ASP A 232 -7.04 -21.21 1.14
C ASP A 232 -8.19 -20.26 0.72
N GLY A 233 -7.89 -18.97 0.53
CA GLY A 233 -8.86 -17.93 0.19
C GLY A 233 -9.63 -17.34 1.38
N SER A 234 -9.35 -17.78 2.61
CA SER A 234 -9.87 -17.15 3.82
C SER A 234 -9.16 -15.81 4.11
N VAL A 235 -9.64 -15.09 5.11
CA VAL A 235 -8.98 -13.89 5.64
C VAL A 235 -8.90 -13.98 7.15
N THR A 236 -7.72 -13.70 7.68
CA THR A 236 -7.53 -13.45 9.10
C THR A 236 -7.71 -11.96 9.41
N VAL A 237 -8.71 -11.63 10.21
CA VAL A 237 -9.01 -10.26 10.62
C VAL A 237 -8.41 -9.98 11.99
N ARG A 238 -7.47 -9.04 12.03
CA ARG A 238 -6.93 -8.50 13.28
C ARG A 238 -7.66 -7.26 13.69
N VAL A 239 -8.26 -7.31 14.88
CA VAL A 239 -8.93 -6.18 15.50
C VAL A 239 -8.02 -5.58 16.55
N ARG A 240 -7.63 -4.33 16.35
CA ARG A 240 -6.86 -3.56 17.33
C ARG A 240 -7.50 -2.22 17.55
N GLY A 241 -7.35 -1.69 18.76
CA GLY A 241 -7.97 -0.42 19.09
C GLY A 241 -7.58 0.12 20.44
N THR A 242 -8.26 1.20 20.79
CA THR A 242 -8.11 1.90 22.07
C THR A 242 -9.43 1.89 22.81
N TYR A 243 -9.35 1.82 24.12
CA TYR A 243 -10.48 2.01 25.01
C TYR A 243 -10.07 2.96 26.13
N ASN A 244 -11.03 3.56 26.82
CA ASN A 244 -10.79 4.30 28.05
C ASN A 244 -11.48 3.66 29.26
N LEU A 245 -11.17 4.22 30.43
CA LEU A 245 -11.67 3.77 31.73
C LEU A 245 -11.34 2.30 31.98
N THR A 246 -12.34 1.48 32.31
CA THR A 246 -12.17 0.08 32.66
C THR A 246 -11.68 -0.74 31.46
N ALA A 247 -10.79 -1.70 31.67
CA ALA A 247 -10.50 -2.71 30.64
C ALA A 247 -11.76 -3.53 30.33
N PRO A 248 -12.19 -3.64 29.06
CA PRO A 248 -13.28 -4.54 28.71
C PRO A 248 -12.87 -5.99 29.01
N GLY A 249 -13.78 -6.79 29.58
CA GLY A 249 -13.56 -8.23 29.78
C GLY A 249 -13.78 -9.06 28.51
N ARG A 250 -14.54 -8.51 27.56
CA ARG A 250 -14.75 -9.04 26.21
C ARG A 250 -15.24 -7.92 25.29
N LEU A 251 -15.11 -8.10 24.00
CA LEU A 251 -15.80 -7.31 22.97
C LEU A 251 -16.53 -8.26 22.02
N LEU A 252 -17.61 -7.79 21.41
CA LEU A 252 -18.35 -8.54 20.38
C LEU A 252 -18.07 -7.93 19.01
N TYR A 253 -18.08 -8.74 17.96
CA TYR A 253 -18.01 -8.27 16.58
C TYR A 253 -19.24 -8.68 15.78
N THR A 254 -19.56 -7.85 14.79
CA THR A 254 -20.49 -8.15 13.71
C THR A 254 -19.80 -7.94 12.37
N LEU A 255 -19.83 -8.94 11.49
CA LEU A 255 -19.39 -8.81 10.10
C LEU A 255 -20.57 -8.38 9.23
N LEU A 256 -20.38 -7.31 8.46
CA LEU A 256 -21.37 -6.75 7.56
C LEU A 256 -20.85 -6.88 6.11
N ASP A 257 -21.62 -7.54 5.25
CA ASP A 257 -21.39 -7.53 3.79
C ASP A 257 -22.10 -6.31 3.19
N ARG A 258 -21.38 -5.56 2.36
CA ARG A 258 -21.90 -4.39 1.65
C ARG A 258 -21.91 -4.55 0.13
N SER A 259 -21.81 -5.78 -0.37
CA SER A 259 -21.92 -6.13 -1.80
C SER A 259 -23.20 -5.58 -2.46
N SER A 260 -24.31 -5.52 -1.71
CA SER A 260 -25.61 -5.00 -2.19
C SER A 260 -25.76 -3.48 -2.16
N GLY A 261 -24.74 -2.75 -1.67
CA GLY A 261 -24.80 -1.31 -1.43
C GLY A 261 -25.34 -0.92 -0.04
N ALA A 262 -25.98 -1.84 0.68
CA ALA A 262 -26.42 -1.68 2.06
C ALA A 262 -25.66 -2.63 3.01
N ASP A 263 -25.53 -2.27 4.28
CA ASP A 263 -24.92 -3.15 5.28
C ASP A 263 -25.86 -4.31 5.62
N VAL A 264 -25.46 -5.53 5.28
CA VAL A 264 -26.19 -6.76 5.57
C VAL A 264 -25.37 -7.62 6.51
N ALA A 265 -25.94 -7.98 7.67
CA ALA A 265 -25.25 -8.84 8.63
C ALA A 265 -25.00 -10.24 8.05
N VAL A 266 -23.76 -10.70 8.15
CA VAL A 266 -23.38 -12.05 7.71
C VAL A 266 -23.84 -13.07 8.75
N ALA A 267 -24.54 -14.11 8.28
CA ALA A 267 -25.01 -15.19 9.13
C ALA A 267 -23.86 -15.87 9.87
N GLY A 268 -24.05 -16.18 11.16
CA GLY A 268 -23.01 -16.76 12.01
C GLY A 268 -21.96 -15.78 12.53
N HIS A 269 -21.93 -14.53 12.05
CA HIS A 269 -20.98 -13.50 12.45
C HIS A 269 -21.67 -12.25 13.03
N THR A 270 -22.78 -12.42 13.74
CA THR A 270 -23.50 -11.31 14.38
C THR A 270 -23.33 -11.37 15.89
N ARG A 271 -22.77 -10.30 16.49
CA ARG A 271 -22.51 -10.18 17.94
C ARG A 271 -21.74 -11.36 18.53
N VAL A 272 -20.75 -11.86 17.80
CA VAL A 272 -19.90 -12.97 18.23
C VAL A 272 -18.77 -12.42 19.10
N PRO A 273 -18.40 -13.05 20.23
CA PRO A 273 -17.24 -12.63 21.00
C PRO A 273 -15.97 -12.64 20.15
N LEU A 274 -15.14 -11.59 20.24
CA LEU A 274 -13.80 -11.61 19.65
C LEU A 274 -12.98 -12.74 20.29
N PRO A 275 -12.53 -13.74 19.51
CA PRO A 275 -11.58 -14.74 19.98
C PRO A 275 -10.24 -14.09 20.32
N GLU A 276 -9.48 -14.76 21.19
CA GLU A 276 -8.10 -14.37 21.55
C GLU A 276 -7.97 -12.91 22.02
N PHE A 277 -9.04 -12.42 22.65
CA PHE A 277 -9.15 -11.04 23.07
C PHE A 277 -8.25 -10.72 24.26
N SER A 278 -7.51 -9.62 24.14
CA SER A 278 -6.71 -9.03 25.21
C SER A 278 -6.97 -7.53 25.31
N ALA A 279 -7.00 -7.02 26.54
CA ALA A 279 -7.16 -5.60 26.81
C ALA A 279 -6.32 -5.18 28.02
N SER A 280 -5.38 -4.26 27.82
CA SER A 280 -4.53 -3.74 28.90
C SER A 280 -4.00 -2.35 28.53
N GLY A 281 -3.73 -1.51 29.54
CA GLY A 281 -3.11 -0.19 29.31
C GLY A 281 -3.87 0.73 28.35
N GLY A 282 -5.20 0.63 28.26
CA GLY A 282 -6.01 1.44 27.34
C GLY A 282 -6.02 0.95 25.88
N THR A 283 -5.40 -0.18 25.57
CA THR A 283 -5.41 -0.79 24.23
C THR A 283 -6.02 -2.18 24.26
N PHE A 284 -6.65 -2.57 23.15
CA PHE A 284 -7.17 -3.92 22.97
C PHE A 284 -6.74 -4.52 21.66
N ALA A 285 -6.65 -5.84 21.63
CA ALA A 285 -6.40 -6.64 20.45
C ALA A 285 -7.26 -7.91 20.48
N GLY A 286 -7.62 -8.42 19.31
CA GLY A 286 -8.27 -9.70 19.10
C GLY A 286 -8.15 -10.12 17.64
N GLU A 287 -8.44 -11.38 17.37
CA GLU A 287 -8.30 -11.96 16.04
C GLU A 287 -9.46 -12.91 15.74
N PHE A 288 -9.93 -12.94 14.50
CA PHE A 288 -10.88 -13.93 14.04
C PHE A 288 -10.68 -14.21 12.55
N GLU A 289 -11.14 -15.38 12.09
CA GLU A 289 -11.05 -15.79 10.70
C GLU A 289 -12.41 -15.63 10.00
N VAL A 290 -12.37 -15.26 8.73
CA VAL A 290 -13.51 -15.26 7.81
C VAL A 290 -13.22 -16.24 6.69
N SER A 291 -14.02 -17.30 6.59
CA SER A 291 -13.83 -18.37 5.61
C SER A 291 -13.95 -17.87 4.16
N ALA A 292 -13.28 -18.55 3.23
CA ALA A 292 -13.36 -18.27 1.80
C ALA A 292 -14.82 -18.27 1.27
N ALA A 293 -15.68 -19.13 1.81
CA ALA A 293 -17.09 -19.22 1.41
C ALA A 293 -17.88 -17.94 1.71
N VAL A 294 -17.57 -17.27 2.83
CA VAL A 294 -18.17 -15.98 3.20
C VAL A 294 -17.64 -14.86 2.31
N LEU A 295 -16.38 -14.94 1.91
CA LEU A 295 -15.71 -13.93 1.08
C LEU A 295 -16.02 -14.06 -0.42
N ALA A 296 -16.57 -15.19 -0.86
CA ALA A 296 -16.86 -15.49 -2.26
C ALA A 296 -17.84 -14.50 -2.92
N SER A 297 -18.59 -13.71 -2.14
CA SER A 297 -19.43 -12.62 -2.67
C SER A 297 -18.61 -11.48 -3.29
N GLY A 298 -17.29 -11.41 -3.03
CA GLY A 298 -16.37 -10.40 -3.59
C GLY A 298 -16.66 -8.97 -3.12
N GLY A 299 -17.61 -8.80 -2.19
CA GLY A 299 -18.07 -7.52 -1.70
C GLY A 299 -17.09 -6.84 -0.74
N PRO A 300 -17.22 -5.51 -0.55
CA PRO A 300 -16.55 -4.85 0.56
C PRO A 300 -17.21 -5.26 1.89
N PHE A 301 -16.37 -5.57 2.88
CA PHE A 301 -16.79 -5.95 4.22
C PHE A 301 -16.54 -4.82 5.22
N VAL A 302 -17.36 -4.78 6.26
CA VAL A 302 -17.15 -3.91 7.42
C VAL A 302 -17.27 -4.74 8.68
N VAL A 303 -16.36 -4.50 9.62
CA VAL A 303 -16.40 -5.08 10.95
C VAL A 303 -16.87 -4.01 11.92
N GLN A 304 -17.97 -4.30 12.57
CA GLN A 304 -18.45 -3.54 13.72
C GLN A 304 -17.95 -4.24 14.98
N VAL A 305 -17.38 -3.49 15.92
CA VAL A 305 -16.96 -3.97 17.24
C VAL A 305 -17.75 -3.24 18.30
N ILE A 306 -18.21 -3.99 19.31
CA ILE A 306 -19.15 -3.57 20.33
C ILE A 306 -18.56 -3.85 21.71
N ARG A 307 -18.61 -2.83 22.57
CA ARG A 307 -18.33 -2.96 24.01
C ARG A 307 -19.64 -3.02 24.79
N ASP A 308 -19.93 -4.19 25.35
CA ASP A 308 -21.11 -4.48 26.19
C ASP A 308 -20.95 -3.91 27.61
N ARG A 309 -21.05 -2.58 27.76
CA ARG A 309 -21.41 -1.86 28.99
C ARG A 309 -21.22 -0.38 28.73
N LEU A 310 -22.31 0.38 28.70
CA LEU A 310 -22.27 1.77 29.12
C LEU A 310 -23.07 1.88 30.41
N LEU A 311 -22.66 2.81 31.26
CA LEU A 311 -23.51 3.29 32.35
C LEU A 311 -24.89 3.62 31.72
N ALA A 312 -25.96 3.03 32.25
CA ALA A 312 -27.34 3.11 31.74
C ALA A 312 -27.70 2.32 30.46
N GLY A 313 -26.99 1.24 30.11
CA GLY A 313 -27.50 0.22 29.17
C GLY A 313 -27.37 0.56 27.68
N ARG A 314 -26.45 1.45 27.31
CA ARG A 314 -26.08 1.73 25.91
C ARG A 314 -24.79 0.96 25.55
N GLU A 315 -24.46 0.85 24.27
CA GLU A 315 -23.25 0.18 23.78
C GLU A 315 -22.28 1.18 23.15
N ALA A 316 -20.97 1.05 23.40
CA ALA A 316 -19.96 1.76 22.61
C ALA A 316 -19.61 0.93 21.39
N VAL A 317 -19.58 1.57 20.22
CA VAL A 317 -19.41 0.90 18.93
C VAL A 317 -18.32 1.57 18.12
N ALA A 318 -17.53 0.75 17.45
CA ALA A 318 -16.56 1.21 16.47
C ALA A 318 -16.65 0.38 15.19
N PHE A 319 -16.45 1.04 14.06
CA PHE A 319 -16.52 0.41 12.74
C PHE A 319 -15.13 0.41 12.09
N SER A 320 -14.84 -0.63 11.32
CA SER A 320 -13.70 -0.64 10.40
C SER A 320 -14.02 0.25 9.18
N PRO A 321 -13.02 0.68 8.40
CA PRO A 321 -13.28 1.11 7.04
C PRO A 321 -13.82 -0.05 6.20
N ARG A 322 -14.19 0.26 4.96
CA ARG A 322 -14.53 -0.77 3.97
C ARG A 322 -13.29 -1.55 3.58
N TRP A 323 -13.30 -2.81 3.97
CA TRP A 323 -12.28 -3.77 3.63
C TRP A 323 -12.62 -4.54 2.38
N ARG A 324 -11.59 -4.86 1.62
CA ARG A 324 -11.68 -5.71 0.43
C ARG A 324 -10.65 -6.81 0.55
N PRO A 325 -10.99 -8.07 0.27
CA PRO A 325 -10.00 -9.13 0.22
C PRO A 325 -8.95 -8.83 -0.87
N GLY A 326 -7.70 -9.16 -0.59
CA GLY A 326 -6.61 -8.97 -1.53
C GLY A 326 -5.23 -9.19 -0.94
N TYR A 327 -4.24 -8.47 -1.44
CA TYR A 327 -2.83 -8.66 -1.07
C TYR A 327 -2.18 -7.40 -0.56
N ILE A 328 -1.37 -7.55 0.49
CA ILE A 328 -0.53 -6.50 1.03
C ILE A 328 0.92 -6.90 0.79
N VAL A 329 1.64 -6.09 0.00
CA VAL A 329 3.04 -6.34 -0.36
C VAL A 329 3.86 -5.08 -0.14
N LEU A 330 4.73 -5.11 0.85
CA LEU A 330 5.60 -3.98 1.16
C LEU A 330 6.96 -4.16 0.48
N GLN A 331 7.74 -3.09 0.46
CA GLN A 331 9.12 -3.09 -0.05
C GLN A 331 10.06 -2.73 1.09
N ASN A 332 11.13 -3.50 1.25
CA ASN A 332 12.36 -3.09 1.93
C ASN A 332 13.44 -2.89 0.87
N GLY A 333 14.22 -1.83 0.94
CA GLY A 333 15.33 -1.72 0.01
C GLY A 333 16.18 -0.48 0.19
N GLN A 334 17.09 -0.30 -0.75
CA GLN A 334 17.95 0.86 -0.85
C GLN A 334 17.81 1.59 -2.18
N SER A 335 18.39 2.79 -2.21
CA SER A 335 18.52 3.64 -3.40
C SER A 335 17.18 3.94 -4.09
N LEU A 336 17.19 4.23 -5.38
CA LEU A 336 15.99 4.32 -6.22
C LEU A 336 15.35 2.94 -6.49
N GLY A 337 15.91 1.84 -5.94
CA GLY A 337 15.29 0.53 -5.98
C GLY A 337 13.96 0.44 -5.21
N VAL A 338 13.77 1.31 -4.20
CA VAL A 338 12.47 1.46 -3.52
C VAL A 338 11.48 2.32 -4.32
N ASP A 339 11.94 3.11 -5.30
CA ASP A 339 11.05 3.96 -6.12
C ASP A 339 10.11 3.14 -7.01
N ALA A 340 10.48 1.90 -7.35
CA ALA A 340 9.60 0.93 -8.01
C ALA A 340 8.35 0.58 -7.16
N SER A 341 8.38 0.91 -5.87
CA SER A 341 7.29 0.71 -4.91
C SER A 341 6.59 2.00 -4.50
N ARG A 342 7.06 3.14 -5.02
CA ARG A 342 6.47 4.47 -4.85
C ARG A 342 5.49 4.79 -5.97
N GLN A 343 4.77 5.89 -5.80
CA GLN A 343 4.00 6.51 -6.89
C GLN A 343 4.89 7.35 -7.83
N SER A 344 6.02 6.79 -8.24
CA SER A 344 6.91 7.42 -9.21
C SER A 344 6.28 7.38 -10.61
N VAL A 345 6.14 8.54 -11.26
CA VAL A 345 5.50 8.68 -12.57
C VAL A 345 6.32 7.96 -13.65
N THR A 346 5.66 7.10 -14.42
CA THR A 346 6.21 6.38 -15.57
C THR A 346 5.72 7.03 -16.87
N THR A 347 6.56 7.12 -17.91
CA THR A 347 6.17 7.76 -19.18
C THR A 347 5.68 6.78 -20.25
N SER A 348 6.05 5.50 -20.15
CA SER A 348 5.59 4.39 -21.00
C SER A 348 6.10 3.05 -20.43
N PRO A 349 5.37 1.93 -20.56
CA PRO A 349 3.98 1.81 -21.03
C PRO A 349 2.99 2.47 -20.05
N THR A 350 1.76 2.71 -20.51
CA THR A 350 0.70 3.28 -19.67
C THR A 350 0.06 2.21 -18.79
N TRP A 351 0.05 2.46 -17.48
CA TRP A 351 -0.51 1.55 -16.50
C TRP A 351 -1.82 2.14 -15.98
N THR A 352 -2.91 1.40 -16.13
CA THR A 352 -4.21 1.83 -15.60
C THR A 352 -4.17 1.87 -14.08
N ALA A 353 -4.86 2.84 -13.48
CA ALA A 353 -5.01 2.89 -12.04
C ALA A 353 -5.82 1.65 -11.60
N PRO A 354 -5.27 0.77 -10.75
CA PRO A 354 -6.01 -0.37 -10.22
C PRO A 354 -7.14 0.14 -9.31
N ALA A 355 -8.38 -0.27 -9.61
CA ALA A 355 -9.52 0.10 -8.78
C ALA A 355 -9.33 -0.42 -7.34
N ASN A 356 -9.73 0.38 -6.37
CA ASN A 356 -9.72 0.00 -4.94
C ASN A 356 -8.37 -0.52 -4.42
N SER A 357 -7.26 -0.07 -4.99
CA SER A 357 -5.91 -0.42 -4.55
C SER A 357 -5.17 0.81 -4.04
N PHE A 358 -4.22 0.57 -3.14
CA PHE A 358 -3.72 1.58 -2.24
C PHE A 358 -2.21 1.56 -2.08
N TRP A 359 -1.65 2.73 -1.79
CA TRP A 359 -0.25 2.92 -1.50
C TRP A 359 -0.05 3.57 -0.13
N ILE A 360 0.88 3.05 0.66
CA ILE A 360 1.29 3.61 1.95
C ILE A 360 2.49 4.52 1.73
N ASN A 361 2.30 5.82 1.92
CA ASN A 361 3.36 6.84 1.91
C ASN A 361 4.11 6.87 3.25
N GLY A 362 5.25 7.55 3.27
CA GLY A 362 5.96 7.96 4.50
C GLY A 362 7.23 7.16 4.79
N GLU A 363 7.97 6.79 3.75
CA GLU A 363 9.35 6.31 3.88
C GLU A 363 10.20 7.32 4.66
N PRO A 364 11.12 6.85 5.51
CA PRO A 364 12.03 7.74 6.21
C PRO A 364 12.98 8.38 5.20
N THR A 365 13.36 9.64 5.45
CA THR A 365 14.31 10.36 4.58
C THR A 365 15.76 10.00 4.87
N ASN A 366 16.03 9.37 6.02
CA ASN A 366 17.34 8.90 6.45
C ASN A 366 17.21 7.71 7.43
N VAL A 367 18.33 7.04 7.74
CA VAL A 367 18.34 5.81 8.56
C VAL A 367 18.19 6.04 10.06
N SER A 368 18.35 7.27 10.54
CA SER A 368 18.33 7.61 11.97
C SER A 368 17.01 8.21 12.45
N THR A 369 16.22 8.79 11.53
CA THR A 369 15.02 9.56 11.86
C THR A 369 13.82 8.97 11.15
N LEU A 370 12.94 8.36 11.94
CA LEU A 370 11.67 7.84 11.43
C LEU A 370 10.72 8.98 11.01
N GLY A 371 10.82 10.15 11.62
CA GLY A 371 9.82 11.20 11.48
C GLY A 371 8.52 10.83 12.20
N ALA A 372 7.54 11.74 12.19
CA ALA A 372 6.31 11.53 12.93
C ALA A 372 5.39 10.50 12.27
N SER A 373 4.87 9.55 13.07
CA SER A 373 4.07 8.42 12.56
C SER A 373 2.82 8.85 11.76
N TRP A 374 2.24 10.02 12.04
CA TRP A 374 1.07 10.57 11.34
C TRP A 374 1.34 11.11 9.91
N THR A 375 2.59 11.07 9.43
CA THR A 375 2.93 11.39 8.03
C THR A 375 2.81 10.19 7.10
N ARG A 376 2.92 8.97 7.64
CA ARG A 376 2.66 7.75 6.89
C ARG A 376 1.17 7.63 6.66
N ARG A 377 0.68 7.37 5.44
CA ARG A 377 -0.77 7.36 5.16
C ARG A 377 -1.08 6.53 3.95
N GLN A 378 -2.31 6.06 3.87
CA GLN A 378 -2.80 5.31 2.73
C GLN A 378 -3.43 6.25 1.68
N TYR A 379 -3.06 6.06 0.41
CA TYR A 379 -3.48 6.85 -0.75
C TYR A 379 -3.94 5.91 -1.87
N PRO A 380 -4.73 6.37 -2.88
CA PRO A 380 -5.00 5.56 -4.06
C PRO A 380 -3.72 5.33 -4.84
N ILE A 381 -3.61 4.22 -5.55
CA ILE A 381 -2.61 4.10 -6.60
C ILE A 381 -3.08 4.88 -7.84
N GLY A 382 -2.32 5.90 -8.25
CA GLY A 382 -2.56 6.65 -9.48
C GLY A 382 -2.11 5.89 -10.73
N SER A 383 -2.74 6.17 -11.87
CA SER A 383 -2.33 5.64 -13.19
C SER A 383 -0.91 6.08 -13.56
N ASN A 384 -0.23 5.28 -14.39
CA ASN A 384 1.13 5.57 -14.88
C ASN A 384 2.13 5.78 -13.73
N THR A 385 2.03 4.93 -12.71
CA THR A 385 2.99 4.88 -11.59
C THR A 385 3.58 3.48 -11.48
N ALA A 386 4.77 3.36 -10.88
CA ALA A 386 5.37 2.05 -10.61
C ALA A 386 4.48 1.18 -9.69
N ALA A 387 3.80 1.80 -8.71
CA ALA A 387 2.78 1.13 -7.90
C ALA A 387 1.61 0.56 -8.73
N ALA A 388 1.15 1.27 -9.77
CA ALA A 388 0.14 0.76 -10.69
C ALA A 388 0.68 -0.42 -11.51
N ALA A 389 1.90 -0.30 -12.02
CA ALA A 389 2.55 -1.37 -12.77
C ALA A 389 2.66 -2.66 -11.94
N PHE A 390 3.09 -2.57 -10.68
CA PHE A 390 3.11 -3.70 -9.74
C PHE A 390 1.73 -4.33 -9.55
N ALA A 391 0.72 -3.52 -9.24
CA ALA A 391 -0.64 -4.01 -9.02
C ALA A 391 -1.23 -4.67 -10.29
N VAL A 392 -0.96 -4.12 -11.47
CA VAL A 392 -1.34 -4.71 -12.76
C VAL A 392 -0.62 -6.04 -12.99
N GLY A 393 0.68 -6.11 -12.71
CA GLY A 393 1.48 -7.33 -12.78
C GLY A 393 0.92 -8.43 -11.88
N LEU A 394 0.55 -8.08 -10.65
CA LEU A 394 -0.06 -8.98 -9.69
C LEU A 394 -1.46 -9.44 -10.12
N GLY A 395 -2.25 -8.56 -10.75
CA GLY A 395 -3.58 -8.86 -11.27
C GLY A 395 -4.74 -8.14 -10.55
N ALA A 396 -4.47 -7.02 -9.87
CA ALA A 396 -5.46 -6.27 -9.08
C ALA A 396 -6.70 -5.80 -9.87
N GLY A 397 -6.62 -5.74 -11.20
CA GLY A 397 -7.77 -5.42 -12.06
C GLY A 397 -8.73 -6.58 -12.33
N SER A 398 -8.43 -7.80 -11.85
CA SER A 398 -9.14 -9.04 -12.19
C SER A 398 -9.91 -9.71 -11.05
N GLY A 399 -9.97 -9.10 -9.85
CA GLY A 399 -10.83 -9.61 -8.77
C GLY A 399 -10.41 -9.29 -7.33
N PHE A 400 -9.24 -8.69 -7.08
CA PHE A 400 -8.77 -8.41 -5.71
C PHE A 400 -8.09 -7.04 -5.59
N ALA A 401 -8.06 -6.50 -4.38
CA ALA A 401 -7.37 -5.23 -4.08
C ALA A 401 -5.90 -5.44 -3.73
N VAL A 402 -5.05 -4.43 -3.95
CA VAL A 402 -3.64 -4.47 -3.53
C VAL A 402 -3.31 -3.27 -2.66
N THR A 403 -2.58 -3.50 -1.56
CA THR A 403 -1.90 -2.43 -0.83
C THR A 403 -0.39 -2.60 -0.98
N THR A 404 0.29 -1.59 -1.50
CA THR A 404 1.75 -1.52 -1.54
C THR A 404 2.27 -0.41 -0.63
N GLY A 405 3.52 -0.51 -0.23
CA GLY A 405 4.22 0.52 0.53
C GLY A 405 5.71 0.26 0.46
N ALA A 406 6.50 1.19 0.97
CA ALA A 406 7.93 1.03 1.02
C ALA A 406 8.48 1.49 2.37
N GLY A 407 9.56 0.82 2.77
CA GLY A 407 10.48 1.23 3.80
C GLY A 407 11.89 1.07 3.24
N GLY A 408 12.75 2.04 3.52
CA GLY A 408 14.07 2.07 2.92
C GLY A 408 14.55 3.50 2.77
N VAL A 409 15.86 3.64 2.56
CA VAL A 409 16.54 4.93 2.39
C VAL A 409 17.54 4.79 1.26
N SER A 410 17.69 5.86 0.48
CA SER A 410 18.59 5.86 -0.65
C SER A 410 20.07 5.71 -0.24
N ALA A 411 20.84 4.92 -1.00
CA ALA A 411 22.28 4.71 -0.83
C ALA A 411 22.72 4.26 0.58
N GLN A 412 22.03 3.28 1.17
CA GLN A 412 22.32 2.77 2.52
C GLN A 412 22.55 1.26 2.52
N PRO A 413 23.70 0.78 3.03
CA PRO A 413 23.98 -0.64 3.12
C PRO A 413 22.99 -1.34 4.05
N ILE A 414 22.86 -2.65 3.93
CA ILE A 414 21.93 -3.44 4.76
C ILE A 414 22.17 -3.24 6.27
N SER A 415 23.41 -3.00 6.67
CA SER A 415 23.80 -2.76 8.07
C SER A 415 23.16 -1.50 8.66
N ALA A 416 22.90 -0.47 7.85
CA ALA A 416 22.22 0.76 8.28
C ALA A 416 20.68 0.61 8.32
N ARG A 417 20.15 -0.48 7.77
CA ARG A 417 18.70 -0.79 7.70
C ARG A 417 18.32 -2.01 8.54
N GLY A 418 19.22 -2.45 9.42
CA GLY A 418 19.03 -3.57 10.32
C GLY A 418 17.97 -3.35 11.40
N VAL A 419 17.90 -4.31 12.32
CA VAL A 419 16.90 -4.33 13.40
C VAL A 419 16.98 -3.06 14.25
N GLY A 420 15.83 -2.43 14.51
CA GLY A 420 15.69 -1.19 15.29
C GLY A 420 15.98 0.10 14.53
N SER A 421 16.45 0.03 13.28
CA SER A 421 16.68 1.21 12.44
C SER A 421 15.38 1.97 12.13
N ALA A 422 15.49 3.24 11.73
CA ALA A 422 14.32 3.99 11.26
C ALA A 422 13.67 3.34 10.03
N CYS A 423 14.46 2.71 9.17
CA CYS A 423 13.95 1.98 8.00
C CYS A 423 13.09 0.79 8.40
N GLN A 424 13.56 -0.02 9.35
CA GLN A 424 12.81 -1.17 9.81
C GLN A 424 11.55 -0.76 10.57
N ASN A 425 11.64 0.26 11.43
CA ASN A 425 10.47 0.80 12.12
C ASN A 425 9.44 1.40 11.16
N ALA A 426 9.87 1.97 10.02
CA ALA A 426 8.95 2.42 8.98
C ALA A 426 8.20 1.25 8.32
N ILE A 427 8.85 0.10 8.12
CA ILE A 427 8.19 -1.12 7.63
C ILE A 427 7.18 -1.63 8.66
N LYS A 428 7.55 -1.68 9.94
CA LYS A 428 6.61 -2.05 11.02
C LYS A 428 5.39 -1.13 11.06
N GLU A 429 5.59 0.19 10.97
CA GLU A 429 4.48 1.14 10.87
C GLU A 429 3.65 0.95 9.59
N ALA A 430 4.28 0.57 8.47
CA ALA A 430 3.56 0.25 7.24
C ALA A 430 2.73 -1.05 7.37
N ILE A 431 3.24 -2.08 8.05
CA ILE A 431 2.49 -3.30 8.38
C ILE A 431 1.25 -2.95 9.20
N GLU A 432 1.41 -2.15 10.25
CA GLU A 432 0.28 -1.67 11.07
C GLU A 432 -0.72 -0.86 10.25
N ARG A 433 -0.24 0.01 9.36
CA ARG A 433 -1.10 0.83 8.49
C ARG A 433 -1.82 0.02 7.42
N ALA A 434 -1.25 -1.09 6.98
CA ALA A 434 -1.90 -1.97 6.06
C ALA A 434 -2.99 -2.83 6.71
N GLY A 435 -3.04 -2.91 8.04
CA GLY A 435 -4.02 -3.72 8.79
C GLY A 435 -3.40 -4.79 9.70
N GLY A 436 -2.07 -4.85 9.82
CA GLY A 436 -1.38 -5.68 10.80
C GLY A 436 -1.07 -7.11 10.34
N TYR A 437 -1.12 -7.40 9.04
CA TYR A 437 -0.64 -8.65 8.45
C TYR A 437 -0.17 -8.45 7.01
N VAL A 438 0.98 -9.02 6.65
CA VAL A 438 1.50 -9.03 5.27
C VAL A 438 1.99 -10.43 4.91
N HIS A 439 1.72 -10.86 3.67
CA HIS A 439 2.22 -12.14 3.17
C HIS A 439 3.67 -12.06 2.73
N ALA A 440 4.05 -10.89 2.21
CA ALA A 440 5.34 -10.76 1.58
C ALA A 440 5.92 -9.37 1.61
N ILE A 441 7.24 -9.35 1.51
CA ILE A 441 8.04 -8.17 1.33
C ILE A 441 8.96 -8.36 0.12
N ARG A 442 8.98 -7.36 -0.75
CA ARG A 442 9.98 -7.23 -1.80
C ARG A 442 11.24 -6.64 -1.21
N HIS A 443 12.38 -7.23 -1.53
CA HIS A 443 13.70 -6.82 -1.06
C HIS A 443 14.56 -6.42 -2.25
N THR A 444 14.96 -5.14 -2.32
CA THR A 444 15.83 -4.65 -3.39
C THR A 444 17.07 -4.02 -2.77
N ASP A 445 18.20 -4.71 -2.86
CA ASP A 445 19.41 -4.38 -2.13
C ASP A 445 20.68 -5.02 -2.72
N GLY A 446 21.86 -4.49 -2.39
CA GLY A 446 23.17 -4.97 -2.81
C GLY A 446 24.12 -3.94 -3.45
N GLN A 447 23.61 -2.85 -4.05
CA GLN A 447 24.38 -1.69 -4.56
C GLN A 447 25.40 -1.14 -3.54
N SER A 448 24.99 -0.89 -2.29
CA SER A 448 25.88 -0.36 -1.24
C SER A 448 26.60 -1.45 -0.44
N ASP A 449 26.37 -2.73 -0.76
CA ASP A 449 26.91 -3.89 -0.04
C ASP A 449 27.96 -4.65 -0.85
N LEU A 450 28.48 -4.07 -1.95
CA LEU A 450 29.49 -4.71 -2.80
C LEU A 450 30.77 -5.11 -2.04
N THR A 451 31.11 -4.39 -0.98
CA THR A 451 32.26 -4.70 -0.11
C THR A 451 31.87 -5.48 1.15
N THR A 452 30.57 -5.64 1.42
CA THR A 452 30.07 -6.37 2.58
C THR A 452 30.35 -7.87 2.42
N PRO A 453 30.94 -8.54 3.43
CA PRO A 453 31.10 -9.99 3.41
C PRO A 453 29.74 -10.70 3.28
N GLN A 454 29.65 -11.73 2.42
CA GLN A 454 28.39 -12.44 2.18
C GLN A 454 27.76 -13.01 3.46
N ALA A 455 28.57 -13.56 4.37
CA ALA A 455 28.07 -14.06 5.64
C ALA A 455 27.38 -12.98 6.49
N GLN A 456 27.88 -11.74 6.46
CA GLN A 456 27.26 -10.61 7.16
C GLN A 456 25.96 -10.17 6.48
N LEU A 457 25.93 -10.17 5.15
CA LEU A 457 24.72 -9.88 4.37
C LEU A 457 23.61 -10.90 4.66
N ILE A 458 23.94 -12.20 4.68
CA ILE A 458 22.99 -13.28 5.05
C ILE A 458 22.47 -13.07 6.47
N ALA A 459 23.36 -12.87 7.44
CA ALA A 459 22.98 -12.69 8.84
C ALA A 459 22.06 -11.47 9.03
N ALA A 460 22.36 -10.36 8.35
CA ALA A 460 21.53 -9.16 8.39
C ALA A 460 20.15 -9.37 7.75
N LEU A 461 20.08 -10.06 6.60
CA LEU A 461 18.81 -10.42 5.96
C LEU A 461 17.93 -11.25 6.90
N MET A 462 18.48 -12.33 7.46
CA MET A 462 17.73 -13.19 8.39
C MET A 462 17.24 -12.39 9.59
N ALA A 463 18.12 -11.64 10.26
CA ALA A 463 17.75 -10.86 11.45
C ALA A 463 16.64 -9.82 11.18
N ILE A 464 16.69 -9.12 10.03
CA ILE A 464 15.66 -8.16 9.66
C ILE A 464 14.31 -8.84 9.53
N TYR A 465 14.25 -9.97 8.81
CA TYR A 465 12.99 -10.60 8.49
C TYR A 465 12.44 -11.45 9.64
N ASP A 466 13.29 -12.02 10.49
CA ASP A 466 12.84 -12.76 11.69
C ASP A 466 12.18 -11.81 12.70
N ASP A 467 12.72 -10.60 12.85
CA ASP A 467 12.10 -9.56 13.67
C ASP A 467 10.78 -9.03 13.03
N LEU A 468 10.71 -8.96 11.70
CA LEU A 468 9.47 -8.62 11.01
C LEU A 468 8.42 -9.73 11.10
N ASP A 469 8.80 -11.01 11.09
CA ASP A 469 7.87 -12.13 11.31
C ASP A 469 7.27 -12.07 12.71
N LEU A 470 8.10 -11.80 13.72
CA LEU A 470 7.66 -11.64 15.11
C LEU A 470 6.66 -10.48 15.22
N PHE A 471 6.94 -9.35 14.56
CA PHE A 471 6.05 -8.19 14.56
C PHE A 471 4.75 -8.46 13.78
N ASN A 472 4.85 -9.13 12.63
CA ASN A 472 3.74 -9.54 11.78
C ASN A 472 2.94 -10.68 12.41
N GLY A 473 3.46 -11.37 13.42
CA GLY A 473 2.83 -12.53 14.06
C GLY A 473 2.67 -13.74 13.13
N ALA A 474 3.32 -13.74 11.96
CA ALA A 474 3.36 -14.86 11.03
C ALA A 474 4.53 -14.70 10.05
N PRO A 475 5.04 -15.80 9.49
CA PRO A 475 6.14 -15.77 8.54
C PRO A 475 5.82 -14.95 7.28
N ILE A 476 6.76 -14.08 6.89
CA ILE A 476 6.71 -13.27 5.68
C ILE A 476 7.56 -13.93 4.60
N LYS A 477 7.01 -14.09 3.40
CA LYS A 477 7.78 -14.47 2.20
C LYS A 477 8.58 -13.28 1.70
N VAL A 478 9.86 -13.47 1.40
CA VAL A 478 10.73 -12.38 0.95
C VAL A 478 11.12 -12.58 -0.50
N GLN A 479 10.71 -11.64 -1.35
CA GLN A 479 11.13 -11.62 -2.76
C GLN A 479 12.47 -10.89 -2.87
N LEU A 480 13.56 -11.63 -3.09
CA LEU A 480 14.89 -11.07 -3.26
C LEU A 480 15.08 -10.61 -4.71
N ASN A 481 14.92 -9.32 -4.98
CA ASN A 481 15.10 -8.73 -6.30
C ASN A 481 16.60 -8.62 -6.63
N PRO A 482 17.11 -9.37 -7.61
CA PRO A 482 18.49 -9.24 -8.05
C PRO A 482 18.73 -7.85 -8.63
N ILE A 483 19.85 -7.27 -8.26
CA ILE A 483 20.19 -5.90 -8.60
C ILE A 483 20.70 -5.78 -10.06
N ALA A 484 20.23 -4.75 -10.77
CA ALA A 484 20.77 -4.38 -12.10
C ALA A 484 22.25 -3.98 -11.97
N SER A 485 23.09 -4.27 -12.96
CA SER A 485 24.51 -3.95 -12.87
C SER A 485 24.71 -2.50 -13.21
N SER A 486 25.38 -1.73 -12.36
CA SER A 486 26.13 -0.56 -12.81
C SER A 486 26.96 0.07 -11.67
N TRP A 487 28.25 0.28 -11.93
CA TRP A 487 29.16 1.23 -11.26
C TRP A 487 30.25 1.60 -12.28
N TYR A 488 30.77 2.82 -12.16
CA TYR A 488 31.85 3.33 -12.99
C TYR A 488 33.22 2.84 -12.48
N GLY A 489 34.01 2.19 -13.33
CA GLY A 489 35.47 2.33 -13.27
C GLY A 489 36.31 1.30 -12.51
N SER A 490 35.83 0.11 -12.13
CA SER A 490 36.77 -0.99 -11.81
C SER A 490 36.20 -2.40 -12.00
N SER A 491 37.02 -3.31 -12.54
CA SER A 491 36.73 -4.75 -12.67
C SER A 491 36.45 -5.45 -11.33
N PHE A 492 36.82 -4.82 -10.21
CA PHE A 492 36.52 -5.31 -8.87
C PHE A 492 35.02 -5.29 -8.56
N HIS A 493 34.27 -4.31 -9.05
CA HIS A 493 32.84 -4.20 -8.74
C HIS A 493 32.00 -5.26 -9.47
N ASP A 494 32.34 -5.63 -10.70
CA ASP A 494 31.59 -6.61 -11.52
C ASP A 494 31.43 -7.97 -10.85
N LEU A 495 32.52 -8.43 -10.24
CA LEU A 495 32.56 -9.65 -9.45
C LEU A 495 31.57 -9.62 -8.30
N ARG A 496 31.51 -8.48 -7.62
CA ARG A 496 30.70 -8.30 -6.41
C ARG A 496 29.22 -8.22 -6.76
N TRP A 497 28.87 -7.56 -7.86
CA TRP A 497 27.53 -7.55 -8.41
C TRP A 497 27.01 -8.96 -8.71
N GLN A 498 27.79 -9.75 -9.44
CA GLN A 498 27.42 -11.12 -9.79
C GLN A 498 27.41 -12.02 -8.56
N ALA A 499 28.34 -11.83 -7.62
CA ALA A 499 28.35 -12.56 -6.36
C ALA A 499 27.10 -12.30 -5.50
N ILE A 500 26.58 -11.06 -5.48
CA ILE A 500 25.32 -10.75 -4.78
C ILE A 500 24.11 -11.37 -5.50
N ARG A 501 24.06 -11.33 -6.84
CA ARG A 501 22.99 -12.00 -7.60
C ARG A 501 22.98 -13.51 -7.37
N ARG A 502 24.16 -14.14 -7.42
CA ARG A 502 24.33 -15.55 -7.10
C ARG A 502 23.89 -15.83 -5.66
N LEU A 503 24.28 -14.99 -4.71
CA LEU A 503 23.84 -15.13 -3.32
C LEU A 503 22.32 -15.11 -3.20
N TYR A 504 21.63 -14.16 -3.84
CA TYR A 504 20.16 -14.09 -3.77
C TYR A 504 19.51 -15.30 -4.43
N TRP A 505 20.03 -15.73 -5.59
CA TRP A 505 19.59 -16.98 -6.22
C TRP A 505 19.80 -18.17 -5.28
N GLN A 506 20.97 -18.30 -4.67
CA GLN A 506 21.32 -19.40 -3.78
C GLN A 506 20.41 -19.42 -2.54
N LEU A 507 20.15 -18.26 -1.92
CA LEU A 507 19.24 -18.16 -0.78
C LEU A 507 17.83 -18.67 -1.10
N THR A 508 17.36 -18.51 -2.34
CA THR A 508 16.06 -19.05 -2.78
C THR A 508 16.05 -20.56 -3.00
N ARG A 509 17.23 -21.18 -3.10
CA ARG A 509 17.41 -22.64 -3.18
C ARG A 509 17.62 -23.24 -1.80
N ASP A 510 18.43 -22.59 -0.97
CA ASP A 510 18.77 -23.05 0.37
C ASP A 510 17.60 -22.84 1.36
N TYR A 511 16.80 -21.79 1.17
CA TYR A 511 15.66 -21.45 2.03
C TYR A 511 14.39 -21.16 1.21
N PRO A 512 13.86 -22.14 0.45
CA PRO A 512 12.75 -21.93 -0.49
C PRO A 512 11.44 -21.55 0.21
N GLU A 513 11.27 -21.90 1.49
CA GLU A 513 10.10 -21.49 2.29
C GLU A 513 10.14 -20.00 2.66
N ARG A 514 11.32 -19.40 2.74
CA ARG A 514 11.52 -17.99 3.13
C ARG A 514 11.67 -17.07 1.94
N PHE A 515 12.51 -17.43 0.98
CA PHE A 515 12.90 -16.56 -0.12
C PHE A 515 12.33 -17.02 -1.46
N VAL A 516 11.92 -16.05 -2.28
CA VAL A 516 11.61 -16.25 -3.70
C VAL A 516 12.47 -15.31 -4.54
N LEU A 517 12.93 -15.80 -5.69
CA LEU A 517 13.76 -15.00 -6.58
C LEU A 517 12.90 -13.92 -7.23
N GLY A 518 13.30 -12.65 -7.08
CA GLY A 518 12.62 -11.50 -7.65
C GLY A 518 12.86 -11.28 -9.14
N ALA A 519 12.47 -10.10 -9.63
CA ALA A 519 12.54 -9.76 -11.04
C ALA A 519 13.98 -9.51 -11.52
N ASN A 520 14.39 -10.14 -12.62
CA ASN A 520 15.64 -9.76 -13.31
C ASN A 520 15.44 -8.48 -14.14
N VAL A 521 16.43 -7.59 -14.08
CA VAL A 521 16.35 -6.21 -14.60
C VAL A 521 17.56 -5.80 -15.43
N LEU A 522 18.33 -6.76 -15.95
CA LEU A 522 19.57 -6.50 -16.70
C LEU A 522 19.35 -5.88 -18.08
N ASP A 523 18.17 -6.07 -18.63
CA ASP A 523 17.73 -5.59 -19.93
C ASP A 523 16.98 -4.24 -19.84
N LEU A 524 16.89 -3.67 -18.63
CA LEU A 524 16.14 -2.45 -18.41
C LEU A 524 17.00 -1.20 -18.59
N GLN A 525 16.39 -0.15 -19.12
CA GLN A 525 17.06 1.11 -19.41
C GLN A 525 17.45 1.87 -18.14
N HIS A 526 18.69 2.37 -18.14
CA HIS A 526 19.22 3.16 -17.04
C HIS A 526 19.14 4.67 -17.33
N ARG A 527 19.00 5.47 -16.28
CA ARG A 527 19.09 6.94 -16.33
C ARG A 527 20.53 7.40 -16.15
N ASP A 528 21.26 6.71 -15.28
CA ASP A 528 22.65 6.99 -14.94
C ASP A 528 23.39 5.66 -14.67
N THR A 529 24.64 5.71 -14.19
CA THR A 529 25.46 4.53 -13.93
C THR A 529 25.05 3.72 -12.68
N LEU A 530 23.85 3.93 -12.13
CA LEU A 530 23.36 3.23 -10.93
C LEU A 530 21.86 2.94 -10.98
N HIS A 531 21.09 3.81 -11.65
CA HIS A 531 19.65 3.86 -11.48
C HIS A 531 18.89 3.65 -12.78
N LEU A 532 17.80 2.89 -12.68
CA LEU A 532 16.82 2.76 -13.76
C LEU A 532 16.15 4.10 -14.06
N ASN A 533 15.75 4.30 -15.31
CA ASN A 533 14.88 5.41 -15.66
C ASN A 533 13.41 5.11 -15.29
N ASN A 534 12.53 6.11 -15.42
CA ASN A 534 11.13 5.97 -15.01
C ASN A 534 10.37 4.84 -15.73
N ASN A 535 10.67 4.57 -17.00
CA ASN A 535 10.00 3.51 -17.77
C ASN A 535 10.46 2.12 -17.31
N ALA A 536 11.78 1.97 -17.13
CA ALA A 536 12.39 0.77 -16.58
C ALA A 536 11.91 0.48 -15.15
N MET A 537 11.74 1.47 -14.29
CA MET A 537 11.16 1.28 -12.95
C MET A 537 9.73 0.71 -13.02
N GLY A 538 8.90 1.21 -13.94
CA GLY A 538 7.57 0.66 -14.16
C GLY A 538 7.60 -0.80 -14.63
N LEU A 539 8.49 -1.13 -15.57
CA LEU A 539 8.63 -2.49 -16.07
C LEU A 539 9.19 -3.46 -15.01
N GLN A 540 10.17 -3.01 -14.20
CA GLN A 540 10.63 -3.76 -13.03
C GLN A 540 9.46 -4.06 -12.10
N ALA A 541 8.69 -3.05 -11.69
CA ALA A 541 7.57 -3.21 -10.78
C ALA A 541 6.50 -4.18 -11.32
N PHE A 542 6.20 -4.11 -12.63
CA PHE A 542 5.31 -5.06 -13.30
C PHE A 542 5.82 -6.50 -13.22
N ARG A 543 7.11 -6.73 -13.53
CA ARG A 543 7.74 -8.05 -13.42
C ARG A 543 7.74 -8.56 -11.97
N GLU A 544 8.02 -7.70 -11.01
CA GLU A 544 7.94 -8.05 -9.58
C GLU A 544 6.53 -8.51 -9.18
N GLY A 545 5.48 -7.84 -9.69
CA GLY A 545 4.09 -8.27 -9.49
C GLY A 545 3.80 -9.65 -10.06
N LYS A 546 4.36 -9.99 -11.24
CA LYS A 546 4.20 -11.31 -11.89
C LYS A 546 4.92 -12.42 -11.13
N VAL A 547 6.16 -12.16 -10.71
CA VAL A 547 6.94 -13.08 -9.87
C VAL A 547 6.17 -13.36 -8.58
N PHE A 548 5.64 -12.32 -7.95
CA PHE A 548 4.85 -12.48 -6.73
C PHE A 548 3.55 -13.25 -6.96
N ARG A 549 2.87 -13.00 -8.08
CA ARG A 549 1.69 -13.77 -8.47
C ARG A 549 1.97 -15.27 -8.55
N LYS A 550 3.14 -15.68 -9.05
CA LYS A 550 3.58 -17.09 -9.01
C LYS A 550 3.84 -17.57 -7.58
N ALA A 551 4.50 -16.75 -6.77
CA ALA A 551 4.82 -17.10 -5.38
C ALA A 551 3.55 -17.38 -4.55
N LEU A 552 2.44 -16.72 -4.87
CA LEU A 552 1.11 -16.96 -4.29
C LEU A 552 0.36 -18.16 -4.90
N GLY A 553 0.94 -18.89 -5.85
CA GLY A 553 0.26 -19.97 -6.57
C GLY A 553 -0.83 -19.50 -7.55
N LEU A 554 -1.00 -18.19 -7.77
CA LEU A 554 -1.97 -17.60 -8.70
C LEU A 554 -1.51 -17.62 -10.16
N ALA A 555 -0.28 -18.08 -10.39
CA ALA A 555 0.30 -18.29 -11.71
C ALA A 555 1.29 -19.46 -11.66
N THR A 556 1.46 -20.12 -12.79
CA THR A 556 2.36 -21.26 -12.96
C THR A 556 3.80 -20.85 -13.32
N HIS A 557 4.05 -19.57 -13.63
CA HIS A 557 5.32 -19.09 -14.18
C HIS A 557 5.69 -17.69 -13.64
N ASP A 558 6.98 -17.40 -13.46
CA ASP A 558 7.50 -16.17 -12.82
C ASP A 558 7.85 -15.08 -13.84
N ARG A 559 7.91 -15.43 -15.13
CA ARG A 559 8.19 -14.51 -16.24
C ARG A 559 9.50 -13.75 -16.07
N ASN A 560 10.49 -14.38 -15.45
CA ASN A 560 11.86 -13.85 -15.32
C ASN A 560 12.70 -13.94 -16.60
N GLY A 561 12.08 -14.39 -17.71
CA GLY A 561 12.73 -14.64 -18.98
C GLY A 561 13.35 -16.03 -19.07
N PRO A 562 13.87 -16.40 -20.26
CA PRO A 562 14.44 -17.72 -20.47
C PRO A 562 15.66 -17.97 -19.58
N SER A 563 15.94 -19.22 -19.22
CA SER A 563 17.19 -19.66 -18.56
C SER A 563 17.88 -20.74 -19.37
N LEU A 564 19.21 -20.82 -19.27
CA LEU A 564 19.96 -21.94 -19.83
C LEU A 564 19.51 -23.26 -19.19
N ALA A 565 19.10 -24.23 -20.01
CA ALA A 565 18.67 -25.55 -19.57
C ALA A 565 19.71 -26.62 -19.91
N SER A 566 20.24 -26.59 -21.14
CA SER A 566 21.35 -27.46 -21.55
C SER A 566 22.12 -26.90 -22.74
N ALA A 567 23.29 -27.47 -23.00
CA ALA A 567 24.07 -27.18 -24.19
C ALA A 567 24.77 -28.43 -24.72
N ALA A 568 24.94 -28.51 -26.04
CA ALA A 568 25.61 -29.62 -26.71
C ALA A 568 26.48 -29.12 -27.86
N LYS A 569 27.64 -29.74 -28.07
CA LYS A 569 28.48 -29.48 -29.24
C LYS A 569 27.99 -30.34 -30.39
N ILE A 570 27.46 -29.71 -31.43
CA ILE A 570 27.00 -30.42 -32.63
C ILE A 570 28.20 -30.69 -33.55
N SER A 571 29.10 -29.71 -33.67
CA SER A 571 30.36 -29.83 -34.41
C SER A 571 31.39 -28.84 -33.87
N SER A 572 32.62 -28.86 -34.41
CA SER A 572 33.64 -27.87 -34.05
C SER A 572 33.31 -26.42 -34.42
N SER A 573 32.23 -26.20 -35.18
CA SER A 573 31.75 -24.89 -35.62
C SER A 573 30.28 -24.61 -35.27
N GLU A 574 29.62 -25.52 -34.53
CA GLU A 574 28.19 -25.42 -34.22
C GLU A 574 27.88 -25.90 -32.80
N LEU A 575 27.16 -25.07 -32.04
CA LEU A 575 26.67 -25.39 -30.70
C LEU A 575 25.15 -25.31 -30.68
N ARG A 576 24.52 -26.23 -29.98
CA ARG A 576 23.09 -26.17 -29.66
C ARG A 576 22.92 -25.78 -28.20
N VAL A 577 22.11 -24.75 -27.97
CA VAL A 577 21.73 -24.30 -26.63
C VAL A 577 20.22 -24.46 -26.49
N VAL A 578 19.77 -25.10 -25.42
CA VAL A 578 18.36 -25.24 -25.08
C VAL A 578 18.07 -24.35 -23.89
N LEU A 579 17.00 -23.56 -23.98
CA LEU A 579 16.55 -22.68 -22.91
C LEU A 579 15.20 -23.11 -22.37
N ASP A 580 15.04 -23.06 -21.05
CA ASP A 580 13.74 -23.10 -20.38
C ASP A 580 13.06 -21.75 -20.62
N LEU A 581 11.81 -21.76 -21.08
CA LEU A 581 11.07 -20.54 -21.41
C LEU A 581 10.55 -19.79 -20.19
N ASN A 582 10.49 -20.44 -19.02
CA ASN A 582 9.97 -19.87 -17.76
C ASN A 582 8.63 -19.12 -17.92
N GLY A 583 7.74 -19.68 -18.74
CA GLY A 583 6.41 -19.12 -19.02
C GLY A 583 6.32 -18.17 -20.20
N ALA A 584 7.37 -18.04 -21.02
CA ALA A 584 7.26 -17.42 -22.34
C ALA A 584 6.59 -18.36 -23.35
N ASP A 585 5.91 -17.78 -24.35
CA ASP A 585 5.26 -18.53 -25.44
C ASP A 585 6.29 -19.03 -26.46
N SER A 586 7.37 -18.28 -26.66
CA SER A 586 8.48 -18.63 -27.56
C SER A 586 9.74 -17.82 -27.28
N LEU A 587 10.81 -18.09 -28.03
CA LEU A 587 12.03 -17.30 -28.08
C LEU A 587 12.11 -16.45 -29.34
N THR A 588 12.75 -15.31 -29.20
CA THR A 588 13.34 -14.57 -30.33
C THR A 588 14.75 -14.13 -29.97
N LEU A 589 15.56 -13.84 -30.99
CA LEU A 589 16.84 -13.17 -30.82
C LEU A 589 16.72 -11.79 -31.48
N SER A 590 16.69 -10.75 -30.65
CA SER A 590 16.74 -9.37 -31.12
C SER A 590 18.19 -8.95 -31.34
N ASN A 591 18.53 -8.43 -32.52
CA ASN A 591 19.89 -8.02 -32.90
C ASN A 591 19.93 -6.66 -33.62
N ALA A 592 19.01 -5.74 -33.29
CA ALA A 592 18.63 -4.61 -34.14
C ALA A 592 19.72 -3.55 -34.46
N ALA A 593 20.76 -3.32 -33.63
CA ALA A 593 21.80 -2.32 -33.95
C ALA A 593 23.26 -2.79 -33.96
N TYR A 594 23.58 -3.99 -33.50
CA TYR A 594 24.92 -4.56 -33.69
C TYR A 594 24.85 -5.61 -34.79
N ALA A 595 24.79 -5.15 -36.05
CA ALA A 595 24.77 -5.99 -37.23
C ALA A 595 25.94 -7.00 -37.19
N GLY A 596 25.65 -8.24 -36.76
CA GLY A 596 26.64 -9.31 -36.64
C GLY A 596 26.83 -9.90 -35.22
N ASP A 597 26.27 -9.31 -34.16
CA ASP A 597 26.28 -9.96 -32.83
C ASP A 597 25.11 -10.95 -32.71
N ASN A 598 25.42 -12.23 -32.92
CA ASN A 598 24.46 -13.33 -32.82
C ASN A 598 24.48 -14.01 -31.44
N ASN A 599 25.21 -13.49 -30.45
CA ASN A 599 25.34 -14.18 -29.18
C ASN A 599 24.08 -14.05 -28.30
N GLY A 600 23.29 -12.99 -28.49
CA GLY A 600 22.03 -12.82 -27.75
C GLY A 600 22.20 -12.73 -26.22
N GLY A 601 23.35 -12.22 -25.77
CA GLY A 601 23.72 -12.14 -24.35
C GLY A 601 24.46 -13.36 -23.81
N LEU A 602 24.70 -14.39 -24.63
CA LEU A 602 25.53 -15.54 -24.28
C LEU A 602 27.03 -15.23 -24.43
N ILE A 603 27.83 -15.87 -23.58
CA ILE A 603 29.28 -15.87 -23.65
C ILE A 603 29.75 -17.27 -23.99
N PHE A 604 30.48 -17.43 -25.09
CA PHE A 604 31.09 -18.68 -25.50
C PHE A 604 32.61 -18.61 -25.33
N SER A 605 33.21 -19.68 -24.80
CA SER A 605 34.65 -19.80 -24.55
C SER A 605 35.11 -21.23 -24.79
N ASN A 606 36.35 -21.42 -25.25
CA ASN A 606 36.96 -22.74 -25.46
C ASN A 606 37.83 -23.16 -24.27
N THR A 607 37.81 -22.36 -23.21
CA THR A 607 38.48 -22.61 -21.94
C THR A 607 37.48 -22.53 -20.80
N ASP A 608 37.72 -23.33 -19.77
CA ASP A 608 37.03 -23.30 -18.47
C ASP A 608 37.38 -22.04 -17.66
N ALA A 609 38.35 -21.24 -18.14
CA ALA A 609 38.77 -19.96 -17.60
C ALA A 609 37.70 -18.85 -17.73
N LEU A 610 36.44 -19.21 -17.98
CA LEU A 610 35.27 -18.41 -17.61
C LEU A 610 35.20 -18.32 -16.08
N THR A 611 36.15 -17.64 -15.46
CA THR A 611 36.10 -17.31 -14.04
C THR A 611 35.40 -15.96 -13.89
N ALA A 612 35.27 -15.49 -12.65
CA ALA A 612 34.58 -14.24 -12.39
C ALA A 612 35.35 -13.02 -12.99
N LEU A 613 36.65 -13.11 -13.24
CA LEU A 613 37.55 -11.96 -13.50
C LEU A 613 37.86 -11.65 -14.97
N THR A 614 37.82 -12.64 -15.87
CA THR A 614 38.23 -12.48 -17.27
C THR A 614 37.60 -13.56 -18.14
N VAL A 615 37.25 -13.20 -19.38
CA VAL A 615 36.95 -14.16 -20.44
C VAL A 615 38.17 -14.21 -21.34
N ALA A 616 39.02 -15.24 -21.17
CA ALA A 616 40.29 -15.35 -21.89
C ALA A 616 40.13 -15.53 -23.42
N SER A 617 38.97 -16.03 -23.86
CA SER A 617 38.69 -16.41 -25.25
C SER A 617 37.22 -16.21 -25.58
N ASP A 618 36.80 -14.96 -25.76
CA ASP A 618 35.44 -14.66 -26.21
C ASP A 618 35.25 -15.02 -27.69
N ILE A 619 34.39 -15.99 -27.98
CA ILE A 619 34.11 -16.48 -29.33
C ILE A 619 32.71 -16.03 -29.75
N ARG A 620 32.63 -15.34 -30.89
CA ARG A 620 31.38 -14.74 -31.41
C ARG A 620 30.70 -15.64 -32.43
N ALA A 621 29.40 -15.82 -32.28
CA ALA A 621 28.58 -16.53 -33.25
C ALA A 621 28.43 -15.70 -34.54
N THR A 622 28.59 -16.36 -35.68
CA THR A 622 28.39 -15.76 -37.02
C THR A 622 26.96 -15.89 -37.52
N GLY A 623 26.16 -16.76 -36.90
CA GLY A 623 24.75 -16.93 -37.22
C GLY A 623 24.03 -17.74 -36.16
N HIS A 624 22.70 -17.78 -36.27
CA HIS A 624 21.86 -18.57 -35.39
C HIS A 624 20.60 -19.05 -36.10
N THR A 625 19.97 -20.10 -35.58
CA THR A 625 18.63 -20.55 -35.99
C THR A 625 17.87 -20.97 -34.75
N VAL A 626 16.73 -20.32 -34.49
CA VAL A 626 15.81 -20.68 -33.41
C VAL A 626 14.90 -21.79 -33.91
N ASP A 627 14.67 -22.82 -33.10
CA ASP A 627 13.72 -23.89 -33.43
C ASP A 627 12.35 -23.28 -33.78
N ALA A 628 11.65 -23.84 -34.78
CA ALA A 628 10.40 -23.28 -35.27
C ALA A 628 9.27 -23.24 -34.22
N SER A 629 9.32 -24.10 -33.20
CA SER A 629 8.33 -24.16 -32.13
C SER A 629 8.94 -24.68 -30.83
N PRO A 630 8.46 -24.21 -29.65
CA PRO A 630 8.81 -24.80 -28.37
C PRO A 630 8.40 -26.27 -28.22
N SER A 631 9.10 -26.99 -27.35
CA SER A 631 8.75 -28.35 -26.91
C SER A 631 8.96 -28.48 -25.40
N GLY A 632 7.96 -28.97 -24.66
CA GLY A 632 8.08 -29.23 -23.23
C GLY A 632 8.39 -27.99 -22.36
N GLY A 633 8.00 -26.79 -22.80
CA GLY A 633 8.35 -25.54 -22.10
C GLY A 633 9.79 -25.07 -22.35
N GLN A 634 10.49 -25.70 -23.30
CA GLN A 634 11.84 -25.37 -23.72
C GLN A 634 11.87 -25.03 -25.21
N GLN A 635 12.90 -24.31 -25.64
CA GLN A 635 13.16 -24.07 -27.06
C GLN A 635 14.66 -23.95 -27.33
N GLY A 636 15.13 -24.53 -28.42
CA GLY A 636 16.54 -24.54 -28.79
C GLY A 636 16.94 -23.42 -29.74
N ILE A 637 18.22 -23.06 -29.68
CA ILE A 637 18.90 -22.21 -30.65
C ILE A 637 20.19 -22.91 -31.07
N ASN A 638 20.37 -23.08 -32.39
CA ASN A 638 21.65 -23.51 -32.95
C ASN A 638 22.47 -22.27 -33.30
N PHE A 639 23.69 -22.16 -32.76
CA PHE A 639 24.64 -21.09 -33.06
C PHE A 639 25.75 -21.63 -33.97
N THR A 640 26.07 -20.88 -35.02
CA THR A 640 27.19 -21.17 -35.92
C THR A 640 28.36 -20.23 -35.65
N PHE A 641 29.58 -20.74 -35.82
CA PHE A 641 30.82 -20.01 -35.54
C PHE A 641 31.77 -20.11 -36.73
N ALA A 642 32.60 -19.07 -36.91
CA ALA A 642 33.64 -19.08 -37.93
C ALA A 642 34.76 -20.07 -37.56
N GLY A 643 35.23 -20.84 -38.55
CA GLY A 643 36.32 -21.80 -38.36
C GLY A 643 35.94 -22.98 -37.47
N THR A 644 36.90 -23.51 -36.71
CA THR A 644 36.70 -24.66 -35.81
C THR A 644 37.15 -24.35 -34.38
N PRO A 645 36.51 -23.37 -33.70
CA PRO A 645 36.92 -22.92 -32.37
C PRO A 645 36.85 -24.00 -31.29
N TRP A 646 36.04 -25.05 -31.51
CA TRP A 646 35.76 -26.11 -30.52
C TRP A 646 36.48 -27.42 -30.87
N THR A 647 37.77 -27.52 -30.53
CA THR A 647 38.52 -28.78 -30.59
C THR A 647 38.19 -29.71 -29.41
N GLY A 648 37.84 -29.13 -28.26
CA GLY A 648 37.37 -29.82 -27.05
C GLY A 648 35.94 -29.43 -26.68
N SER A 649 35.68 -29.24 -25.40
CA SER A 649 34.40 -28.72 -24.90
C SER A 649 34.26 -27.22 -25.17
N ALA A 650 33.02 -26.77 -25.37
CA ALA A 650 32.68 -25.36 -25.32
C ALA A 650 32.09 -25.01 -23.94
N PHE A 651 32.40 -23.82 -23.45
CA PHE A 651 31.91 -23.29 -22.18
C PHE A 651 31.00 -22.12 -22.46
N ILE A 652 29.79 -22.16 -21.90
CA ILE A 652 28.70 -21.25 -22.23
C ILE A 652 28.17 -20.59 -20.97
N ARG A 653 28.10 -19.28 -20.94
CA ARG A 653 27.54 -18.50 -19.84
C ARG A 653 26.38 -17.65 -20.34
N ALA A 654 25.34 -17.51 -19.50
CA ALA A 654 24.19 -16.66 -19.79
C ALA A 654 24.52 -15.17 -19.56
N ALA A 655 23.49 -14.31 -19.52
CA ALA A 655 23.67 -12.87 -19.30
C ALA A 655 24.58 -12.59 -18.09
N TRP A 656 25.76 -12.02 -18.37
CA TRP A 656 26.80 -11.75 -17.37
C TRP A 656 27.54 -10.43 -17.67
N GLY A 657 28.05 -9.80 -16.62
CA GLY A 657 28.77 -8.52 -16.69
C GLY A 657 27.87 -7.30 -16.50
N MET A 658 28.43 -6.11 -16.76
CA MET A 658 27.74 -4.83 -16.57
C MET A 658 26.73 -4.51 -17.67
N ASN A 659 27.08 -4.84 -18.90
CA ASN A 659 26.26 -4.61 -20.09
C ASN A 659 26.18 -5.91 -20.90
N PRO A 660 25.49 -6.95 -20.39
CA PRO A 660 25.53 -8.30 -20.96
C PRO A 660 25.02 -8.38 -22.40
N PHE A 661 24.21 -7.41 -22.82
CA PHE A 661 23.55 -7.41 -24.12
C PHE A 661 24.15 -6.41 -25.12
N ASN A 662 25.16 -5.64 -24.71
CA ASN A 662 25.97 -4.81 -25.59
C ASN A 662 27.45 -5.01 -25.23
N ARG A 663 28.04 -6.03 -25.87
CA ARG A 663 29.37 -6.53 -25.51
C ARG A 663 30.51 -5.68 -26.06
N ALA A 664 30.28 -4.96 -27.16
CA ALA A 664 31.26 -4.04 -27.73
C ALA A 664 31.55 -2.86 -26.78
N ASP A 665 30.54 -2.43 -26.00
CA ASP A 665 30.65 -1.35 -25.02
C ASP A 665 30.73 -1.83 -23.57
N ASN A 666 31.04 -3.10 -23.32
CA ASN A 666 31.13 -3.64 -21.95
C ASN A 666 32.32 -3.07 -21.14
N GLY A 667 33.16 -2.22 -21.74
CA GLY A 667 34.31 -1.57 -21.10
C GLY A 667 34.56 -0.11 -21.48
N THR A 668 33.68 0.53 -22.27
CA THR A 668 33.84 1.92 -22.72
C THR A 668 33.01 2.89 -21.86
N ILE A 669 33.65 4.03 -21.56
CA ILE A 669 33.33 4.95 -20.45
C ILE A 669 32.42 6.10 -20.90
N THR A 670 32.06 6.17 -22.19
CA THR A 670 31.75 7.44 -22.85
C THR A 670 30.28 7.79 -23.07
N ASP A 671 29.31 6.98 -22.63
CA ASP A 671 27.90 7.36 -22.64
C ASP A 671 27.23 7.07 -21.28
N PRO A 672 26.36 7.97 -20.75
CA PRO A 672 25.46 7.60 -19.67
C PRO A 672 24.62 6.40 -20.15
N VAL A 673 24.85 5.26 -19.50
CA VAL A 673 24.50 3.90 -19.92
C VAL A 673 23.17 3.83 -20.69
N ASN A 674 23.32 3.79 -22.03
CA ASN A 674 22.41 3.49 -23.13
C ASN A 674 20.92 3.88 -22.96
N LEU A 675 20.56 4.98 -23.62
CA LEU A 675 19.18 5.45 -23.82
C LEU A 675 18.26 4.47 -24.59
N ASP A 676 18.73 3.30 -25.02
CA ASP A 676 17.96 2.43 -25.90
C ASP A 676 18.45 0.96 -25.95
N PHE A 677 18.22 0.17 -24.90
CA PHE A 677 18.42 -1.30 -24.98
C PHE A 677 17.47 -1.97 -25.98
N ALA A 678 16.33 -1.35 -26.31
CA ALA A 678 15.39 -1.90 -27.28
C ALA A 678 15.98 -1.93 -28.70
N ASN A 679 16.82 -0.94 -29.05
CA ASN A 679 17.45 -0.88 -30.36
C ASN A 679 18.96 -1.21 -30.35
N ARG A 680 19.68 -1.08 -29.23
CA ARG A 680 21.14 -1.28 -29.15
C ARG A 680 21.60 -2.51 -28.38
N ALA A 681 20.93 -3.64 -28.52
CA ALA A 681 21.35 -4.85 -27.81
C ALA A 681 21.10 -6.14 -28.62
N SER A 682 21.97 -7.13 -28.41
CA SER A 682 21.80 -8.52 -28.84
C SER A 682 21.22 -9.32 -27.68
N MET A 683 19.95 -9.70 -27.78
CA MET A 683 19.20 -10.31 -26.66
C MET A 683 18.42 -11.53 -27.13
N ILE A 684 18.66 -12.67 -26.48
CA ILE A 684 17.67 -13.75 -26.43
C ILE A 684 16.53 -13.28 -25.52
N GLN A 685 15.31 -13.34 -26.05
CA GLN A 685 14.11 -12.84 -25.39
C GLN A 685 13.03 -13.90 -25.35
N GLY A 686 12.39 -14.05 -24.20
CA GLY A 686 11.11 -14.73 -24.10
C GLY A 686 10.00 -13.81 -24.61
N VAL A 687 9.23 -14.29 -25.59
CA VAL A 687 8.10 -13.59 -26.19
C VAL A 687 6.81 -14.05 -25.52
N ILE A 688 5.98 -13.10 -25.10
CA ILE A 688 4.65 -13.36 -24.57
C ILE A 688 3.67 -12.45 -25.29
N ALA A 689 2.58 -13.02 -25.81
CA ALA A 689 1.58 -12.24 -26.52
C ALA A 689 0.98 -11.14 -25.63
N GLY A 690 1.04 -9.89 -26.10
CA GLY A 690 0.45 -8.73 -25.42
C GLY A 690 1.23 -8.20 -24.21
N GLU A 691 2.42 -8.72 -23.93
CA GLU A 691 3.27 -8.26 -22.83
C GLU A 691 4.69 -7.91 -23.28
N PRO A 692 5.44 -7.11 -22.51
CA PRO A 692 6.84 -6.83 -22.82
C PRO A 692 7.71 -8.09 -22.77
N ASN A 693 8.57 -8.25 -23.78
CA ASN A 693 9.58 -9.31 -23.80
C ASN A 693 10.51 -9.21 -22.59
N THR A 694 11.05 -10.36 -22.17
CA THR A 694 12.03 -10.42 -21.07
C THR A 694 13.28 -11.15 -21.52
N ALA A 695 14.44 -10.54 -21.30
CA ALA A 695 15.71 -11.10 -21.73
C ALA A 695 16.10 -12.37 -20.94
N LEU A 696 17.02 -13.14 -21.52
CA LEU A 696 17.71 -14.24 -20.86
C LEU A 696 18.28 -13.80 -19.51
N GLN A 697 18.01 -14.57 -18.47
CA GLN A 697 18.53 -14.31 -17.12
C GLN A 697 19.95 -14.89 -16.92
N PRO A 698 20.68 -14.45 -15.87
CA PRO A 698 21.94 -15.08 -15.50
C PRO A 698 21.78 -16.57 -15.17
N TYR A 699 22.88 -17.31 -15.33
CA TYR A 699 22.93 -18.74 -15.02
C TYR A 699 23.80 -18.98 -13.79
N PHE A 700 23.27 -19.74 -12.83
CA PHE A 700 23.91 -20.10 -11.57
C PHE A 700 23.71 -21.60 -11.31
N THR A 701 24.69 -22.25 -10.68
CA THR A 701 24.64 -23.68 -10.31
C THR A 701 24.96 -23.87 -8.83
N THR A 702 24.47 -24.97 -8.25
CA THR A 702 24.79 -25.37 -6.88
C THR A 702 26.07 -26.22 -6.77
N ALA A 703 26.51 -26.85 -7.87
CA ALA A 703 27.53 -27.90 -7.84
C ALA A 703 28.97 -27.36 -7.72
N ASP A 704 29.33 -26.33 -8.51
CA ASP A 704 30.75 -26.09 -8.81
C ASP A 704 31.17 -24.61 -8.68
N ALA A 705 30.27 -23.72 -8.25
CA ALA A 705 30.50 -22.26 -8.26
C ALA A 705 30.94 -21.69 -9.63
N THR A 706 30.76 -22.46 -10.70
CA THR A 706 31.04 -22.11 -12.09
C THR A 706 29.74 -21.62 -12.73
N ASP A 707 29.66 -20.33 -13.06
CA ASP A 707 28.49 -19.74 -13.75
C ASP A 707 28.55 -20.01 -15.25
N TYR A 708 28.75 -21.27 -15.64
CA TYR A 708 28.78 -21.70 -17.04
C TYR A 708 28.32 -23.14 -17.20
N MET A 709 27.82 -23.47 -18.39
CA MET A 709 27.54 -24.83 -18.85
C MET A 709 28.68 -25.33 -19.73
N VAL A 710 28.89 -26.64 -19.72
CA VAL A 710 29.84 -27.32 -20.61
C VAL A 710 29.06 -28.03 -21.71
N ALA A 711 29.37 -27.72 -22.96
CA ALA A 711 28.92 -28.43 -24.14
C ALA A 711 30.07 -29.32 -24.65
N ALA A 712 29.98 -30.62 -24.36
CA ALA A 712 30.99 -31.61 -24.77
C ALA A 712 30.76 -32.08 -26.21
#